data_AF-A0A416DTW1-F1
#
_entry.id   AF-A0A416DTW1-F1
#
_cell.length_a   1.000
_cell.length_b   1.000
_cell.length_c   1.000
_cell.angle_alpha   90.00
_cell.angle_beta   90.00
_cell.angle_gamma   90.00
#
_symmetry.space_group_name_H-M   'P 1'
#
loop_
_entity.id
_entity.type
_entity.pdbx_description
1 polymer ?
#
loop_
_entity_poly.entity_id
_entity_poly.type
_entity_poly.pdbx_seq_one_letter_code
_entity_poly.pdbx_strand_id
1 'polypeptide(L)'
;MKKVQYTLVKIPIRELIDGDFNIQINRDTEIKKEYLIKQGDSPLFDQIQRLRGESSSHISELMLVVAKKNPKQEESLRRILNDGFTYNGIHYSRFGKSASQGKDGITAFVCDEIFDELYLITQMDIKIDECVISKYEAQRCLPFSSCTLIKDYMPNIVIIGEYEKTLKNQLIKYVVEREKEFVDENTGKKKKYKTREIEEGLKDIGLSPFDGCGCHEENFMNTVSEQLGLDYKVIGTQVRLPFIKGYSVYVPFKQILKEWGYTTITDIYGHIHNIDDVDCIWNISMFKGHKIFKSTYGENAWVEYMNTVRKYEFKLGISKYSHHIKHLNKYTRMNFQYLQCLDLWNDKYVKCYTDKTKKDYDILDSKNDGKIIKLAKYTTNMYEKIIKGDKFYTYKFMGITDTEDYEPESKYLEAALVNDVMLKDPAVKQFIYRKLKKSIDEAKVGKIYCSGFYHTGVGDMIGYLQYAVGEEPVGCLGERELYTANFEPGYCCSFRSPLVDPSEVNKIKIVRNDILTKWFDYFKDQDVVMFNMYDVSAPQQGGADFDGDIFYLSNDPIIIDSKIDKHIILDIEDKVTAQSKPYTKENLIEYEVMTRDNRIGEITNVATSIENKYTTNPDIQKLYSDYSSLLRIFQGKEIDFLKTGFRWHMNSGLRKHLKQLPYFLLHNYPKKMKSYMNIIKKNRDVSDEGKEHLNAYHSPSPMNELCDYIETWEKKNILWDNKIDLVDTRCLIIDNDLDLSDRKVLKKCRKFINMYAVDIKQHLNLHRDKLDDEDHKFNMDEVVNDYKAELLNEIGLPENIIANYVIKASYFSVSISKSLAWSAYGDYIIENLKNNTNPKRNISIREVPYKTDNSYEYLGKYYEFEAGDTYLRL
;
A
#
# COMPACT_ATOMS: atom_id res chain seq x y z
N MET A 1 0.57 -20.12 12.35
CA MET A 1 1.87 -20.64 11.85
C MET A 1 2.82 -19.49 11.53
N LYS A 2 4.11 -19.56 11.91
CA LYS A 2 5.12 -18.58 11.43
C LYS A 2 5.33 -18.80 9.94
N LYS A 3 5.16 -17.76 9.11
CA LYS A 3 5.48 -17.81 7.68
C LYS A 3 6.96 -18.18 7.51
N VAL A 4 7.25 -19.19 6.72
CA VAL A 4 8.63 -19.54 6.36
C VAL A 4 9.25 -18.33 5.65
N GLN A 5 10.41 -17.89 6.15
CA GLN A 5 11.17 -16.77 5.59
C GLN A 5 12.55 -17.26 5.21
N TYR A 6 12.93 -16.96 3.97
CA TYR A 6 14.26 -17.21 3.44
C TYR A 6 15.07 -15.93 3.42
N THR A 7 16.38 -16.07 3.60
CA THR A 7 17.35 -15.00 3.41
C THR A 7 18.09 -15.20 2.10
N LEU A 8 18.38 -14.10 1.41
CA LEU A 8 19.19 -14.09 0.19
C LEU A 8 19.89 -12.75 0.01
N VAL A 9 20.90 -12.71 -0.85
CA VAL A 9 21.69 -11.50 -1.11
C VAL A 9 21.02 -10.63 -2.18
N LYS A 10 20.88 -9.34 -1.87
CA LYS A 10 20.45 -8.27 -2.76
C LYS A 10 21.52 -7.17 -2.79
N ILE A 11 22.24 -7.07 -3.90
CA ILE A 11 23.40 -6.18 -4.03
C ILE A 11 23.16 -5.08 -5.08
N PRO A 12 23.60 -3.84 -4.86
CA PRO A 12 23.59 -2.81 -5.90
C PRO A 12 24.67 -3.09 -6.96
N ILE A 13 24.38 -2.80 -8.23
CA ILE A 13 25.34 -2.98 -9.34
C ILE A 13 26.66 -2.22 -9.12
N ARG A 14 26.64 -1.12 -8.35
CA ARG A 14 27.85 -0.34 -8.07
C ARG A 14 28.92 -1.16 -7.35
N GLU A 15 28.53 -2.02 -6.42
CA GLU A 15 29.49 -2.88 -5.71
C GLU A 15 30.11 -3.91 -6.65
N LEU A 16 29.35 -4.41 -7.62
CA LEU A 16 29.88 -5.29 -8.66
C LEU A 16 30.88 -4.53 -9.55
N ILE A 17 30.57 -3.30 -9.93
CA ILE A 17 31.48 -2.45 -10.74
C ILE A 17 32.78 -2.18 -9.97
N ASP A 18 32.68 -1.81 -8.69
CA ASP A 18 33.83 -1.44 -7.86
C ASP A 18 34.79 -2.63 -7.64
N GLY A 19 34.29 -3.87 -7.73
CA GLY A 19 35.09 -5.10 -7.68
C GLY A 19 35.30 -5.79 -9.04
N ASP A 20 35.17 -5.07 -10.16
CA ASP A 20 35.31 -5.60 -11.53
C ASP A 20 34.56 -6.92 -11.77
N PHE A 21 33.35 -7.01 -11.23
CA PHE A 21 32.40 -8.11 -11.37
C PHE A 21 32.89 -9.45 -10.81
N ASN A 22 33.90 -9.40 -9.94
CA ASN A 22 34.38 -10.53 -9.15
C ASN A 22 34.62 -10.08 -7.70
N ILE A 23 33.64 -10.34 -6.85
CA ILE A 23 33.64 -9.82 -5.47
C ILE A 23 33.71 -10.93 -4.43
N GLN A 24 34.41 -10.64 -3.34
CA GLN A 24 34.41 -11.44 -2.13
C GLN A 24 33.87 -10.59 -0.97
N ILE A 25 32.72 -10.98 -0.44
CA ILE A 25 32.04 -10.30 0.66
C ILE A 25 31.72 -11.34 1.72
N ASN A 26 32.20 -11.11 2.95
CA ASN A 26 31.86 -11.96 4.08
C ASN A 26 30.49 -11.60 4.68
N ARG A 27 29.92 -12.52 5.44
CA ARG A 27 28.57 -12.37 6.01
C ARG A 27 28.41 -11.13 6.90
N ASP A 28 29.44 -10.76 7.66
CA ASP A 28 29.41 -9.56 8.50
C ASP A 28 29.26 -8.29 7.65
N THR A 29 29.91 -8.26 6.49
CA THR A 29 29.81 -7.14 5.54
C THR A 29 28.45 -7.13 4.85
N GLU A 30 27.89 -8.29 4.50
CA GLU A 30 26.52 -8.40 3.96
C GLU A 30 25.48 -7.81 4.94
N ILE A 31 25.63 -8.08 6.23
CA ILE A 31 24.75 -7.56 7.28
C ILE A 31 24.96 -6.06 7.47
N LYS A 32 26.20 -5.61 7.67
CA LYS A 32 26.55 -4.18 7.89
C LYS A 32 26.13 -3.28 6.73
N LYS A 33 26.15 -3.78 5.49
CA LYS A 33 25.73 -3.03 4.31
C LYS A 33 24.26 -3.28 3.92
N GLU A 34 23.51 -4.03 4.72
CA GLU A 34 22.09 -4.37 4.49
C GLU A 34 21.84 -5.09 3.14
N TYR A 35 22.78 -5.91 2.69
CA TYR A 35 22.62 -6.71 1.46
C TYR A 35 21.79 -7.96 1.68
N LEU A 36 21.62 -8.41 2.92
CA LEU A 36 20.77 -9.55 3.22
C LEU A 36 19.31 -9.11 3.31
N ILE A 37 18.45 -9.69 2.47
CA ILE A 37 17.01 -9.47 2.52
C ILE A 37 16.27 -10.73 2.95
N LYS A 38 15.06 -10.55 3.49
CA LYS A 38 14.12 -11.63 3.79
C LYS A 38 13.01 -11.69 2.74
N GLN A 39 12.67 -12.89 2.28
CA GLN A 39 11.54 -13.13 1.39
C GLN A 39 10.69 -14.30 1.90
N GLY A 40 9.39 -14.24 1.63
CA GLY A 40 8.49 -15.36 1.90
C GLY A 40 8.76 -16.51 0.92
N ASP A 41 8.23 -17.68 1.27
CA ASP A 41 8.31 -18.87 0.43
C ASP A 41 7.75 -18.64 -0.99
N SER A 42 8.20 -19.43 -1.96
CA SER A 42 7.79 -19.33 -3.36
C SER A 42 7.99 -20.65 -4.11
N PRO A 43 7.27 -20.89 -5.22
CA PRO A 43 7.49 -22.08 -6.04
C PRO A 43 8.94 -22.17 -6.55
N LEU A 44 9.60 -21.03 -6.82
CA LEU A 44 11.00 -21.04 -7.22
C LEU A 44 11.94 -21.51 -6.10
N PHE A 45 11.71 -21.08 -4.86
CA PHE A 45 12.53 -21.49 -3.71
C PHE A 45 12.36 -22.98 -3.40
N ASP A 46 11.14 -23.49 -3.51
CA ASP A 46 10.85 -24.93 -3.39
C ASP A 46 11.62 -25.74 -4.46
N GLN A 47 11.66 -25.26 -5.71
CA GLN A 47 12.46 -25.90 -6.76
C GLN A 47 13.98 -25.83 -6.50
N ILE A 48 14.49 -24.69 -6.00
CA ILE A 48 15.91 -24.57 -5.65
C ILE A 48 16.27 -25.58 -4.54
N GLN A 49 15.45 -25.72 -3.50
CA GLN A 49 15.67 -26.71 -2.45
C GLN A 49 15.59 -28.14 -2.98
N ARG A 50 14.64 -28.44 -3.87
CA ARG A 50 14.52 -29.75 -4.51
C ARG A 50 15.77 -30.11 -5.31
N LEU A 51 16.31 -29.17 -6.10
CA LEU A 51 17.54 -29.36 -6.86
C LEU A 51 18.77 -29.50 -5.96
N ARG A 52 18.84 -28.74 -4.87
CA ARG A 52 19.89 -28.84 -3.86
C ARG A 52 19.84 -30.16 -3.09
N GLY A 53 18.64 -30.71 -2.88
CA GLY A 53 18.40 -31.93 -2.11
C GLY A 53 18.31 -31.73 -0.59
N GLU A 54 18.46 -30.49 -0.09
CA GLU A 54 18.35 -30.17 1.33
C GLU A 54 17.66 -28.81 1.58
N SER A 55 17.02 -28.68 2.74
CA SER A 55 16.38 -27.44 3.16
C SER A 55 17.38 -26.46 3.77
N SER A 56 17.28 -25.18 3.40
CA SER A 56 18.09 -24.11 4.02
C SER A 56 17.26 -22.84 4.16
N SER A 57 17.45 -22.14 5.29
CA SER A 57 16.90 -20.80 5.50
C SER A 57 17.64 -19.72 4.69
N HIS A 58 18.76 -20.05 4.06
CA HIS A 58 19.53 -19.16 3.21
C HIS A 58 19.63 -19.72 1.79
N ILE A 59 19.18 -18.92 0.82
CA ILE A 59 19.23 -19.24 -0.61
C ILE A 59 20.47 -18.56 -1.20
N SER A 60 21.54 -19.33 -1.35
CA SER A 60 22.80 -18.89 -1.97
C SER A 60 22.72 -18.86 -3.49
N GLU A 61 21.95 -19.76 -4.09
CA GLU A 61 21.91 -20.02 -5.54
C GLU A 61 21.18 -18.93 -6.30
N LEU A 62 20.49 -18.02 -5.60
CA LEU A 62 19.78 -16.89 -6.18
C LEU A 62 20.28 -15.59 -5.56
N MET A 63 20.77 -14.68 -6.41
CA MET A 63 21.11 -13.31 -6.03
C MET A 63 20.22 -12.30 -6.75
N LEU A 64 19.90 -11.21 -6.05
CA LEU A 64 19.20 -10.08 -6.65
C LEU A 64 20.14 -8.91 -6.88
N VAL A 65 20.19 -8.40 -8.11
CA VAL A 65 21.00 -7.22 -8.44
C VAL A 65 20.11 -6.01 -8.67
N VAL A 66 20.39 -4.92 -7.97
CA VAL A 66 19.69 -3.63 -8.13
C VAL A 66 20.47 -2.73 -9.07
N ALA A 67 19.89 -2.46 -10.24
CA ALA A 67 20.38 -1.51 -11.22
C ALA A 67 19.20 -0.71 -11.78
N LYS A 68 18.92 0.45 -11.17
CA LYS A 68 17.93 1.41 -11.67
C LYS A 68 18.42 2.03 -12.99
N LYS A 69 17.48 2.47 -13.83
CA LYS A 69 17.80 3.08 -15.11
C LYS A 69 18.72 4.29 -14.95
N ASN A 70 19.97 4.15 -15.40
CA ASN A 70 21.00 5.17 -15.33
C ASN A 70 21.92 5.05 -16.55
N PRO A 71 21.93 6.04 -17.47
CA PRO A 71 22.77 5.99 -18.66
C PRO A 71 24.26 5.77 -18.38
N LYS A 72 24.77 6.26 -17.23
CA LYS A 72 26.17 6.10 -16.85
C LYS A 72 26.55 4.67 -16.43
N GLN A 73 25.57 3.83 -16.13
CA GLN A 73 25.77 2.45 -15.68
C GLN A 73 25.24 1.44 -16.71
N GLU A 74 24.75 1.90 -17.87
CA GLU A 74 24.12 1.03 -18.87
C GLU A 74 25.10 0.02 -19.45
N GLU A 75 26.34 0.43 -19.75
CA GLU A 75 27.38 -0.46 -20.25
C GLU A 75 27.70 -1.59 -19.27
N SER A 76 27.95 -1.25 -18.00
CA SER A 76 28.14 -2.21 -16.92
C SER A 76 26.94 -3.13 -16.72
N LEU A 77 25.72 -2.59 -16.86
CA LEU A 77 24.51 -3.37 -16.78
C LEU A 77 24.42 -4.38 -17.94
N ARG A 78 24.72 -3.96 -19.17
CA ARG A 78 24.75 -4.85 -20.34
C ARG A 78 25.80 -5.94 -20.17
N ARG A 79 26.98 -5.62 -19.62
CA ARG A 79 28.03 -6.60 -19.26
C ARG A 79 27.48 -7.67 -18.33
N ILE A 80 26.90 -7.32 -17.17
CA ILE A 80 26.40 -8.36 -16.24
C ILE A 80 25.22 -9.15 -16.81
N LEU A 81 24.35 -8.53 -17.61
CA LEU A 81 23.22 -9.24 -18.22
C LEU A 81 23.69 -10.22 -19.29
N ASN A 82 24.81 -9.94 -19.94
CA ASN A 82 25.43 -10.84 -20.90
C ASN A 82 26.28 -11.90 -20.21
N ASP A 83 27.27 -11.49 -19.42
CA ASP A 83 28.35 -12.37 -18.97
C ASP A 83 28.13 -12.91 -17.57
N GLY A 84 27.22 -12.34 -16.78
CA GLY A 84 27.09 -12.66 -15.36
C GLY A 84 28.12 -11.93 -14.48
N PHE A 85 28.34 -12.46 -13.28
CA PHE A 85 29.37 -11.99 -12.34
C PHE A 85 29.75 -13.10 -11.36
N THR A 86 30.91 -12.96 -10.71
CA THR A 86 31.38 -13.90 -9.68
C THR A 86 31.19 -13.31 -8.29
N TYR A 87 30.60 -14.09 -7.38
CA TYR A 87 30.40 -13.76 -5.98
C TYR A 87 30.92 -14.90 -5.08
N ASN A 88 31.90 -14.61 -4.23
CA ASN A 88 32.52 -15.59 -3.34
C ASN A 88 32.98 -16.87 -4.08
N GLY A 89 33.50 -16.71 -5.30
CA GLY A 89 33.99 -17.82 -6.14
C GLY A 89 32.91 -18.57 -6.93
N ILE A 90 31.63 -18.21 -6.78
CA ILE A 90 30.50 -18.80 -7.53
C ILE A 90 30.08 -17.83 -8.64
N HIS A 91 29.91 -18.33 -9.86
CA HIS A 91 29.44 -17.53 -10.98
C HIS A 91 27.91 -17.53 -11.07
N TYR A 92 27.32 -16.36 -11.34
CA TYR A 92 25.88 -16.14 -11.42
C TYR A 92 25.48 -15.52 -12.76
N SER A 93 24.51 -16.17 -13.40
CA SER A 93 23.98 -15.79 -14.72
C SER A 93 22.57 -15.21 -14.66
N ARG A 94 22.24 -14.32 -15.59
CA ARG A 94 20.92 -13.65 -15.63
C ARG A 94 19.81 -14.69 -15.79
N PHE A 95 18.91 -14.75 -14.82
CA PHE A 95 17.79 -15.69 -14.85
C PHE A 95 16.49 -15.04 -15.33
N GLY A 96 16.12 -13.89 -14.76
CA GLY A 96 14.84 -13.26 -15.07
C GLY A 96 14.42 -12.21 -14.05
N LYS A 97 13.16 -11.77 -14.15
CA LYS A 97 12.54 -10.88 -13.17
C LYS A 97 11.02 -10.95 -13.25
N SER A 98 10.37 -10.80 -12.11
CA SER A 98 8.95 -10.47 -12.05
C SER A 98 8.69 -9.03 -12.48
N ALA A 99 7.44 -8.72 -12.83
CA ALA A 99 7.04 -7.35 -13.16
C ALA A 99 7.33 -6.36 -12.01
N SER A 100 7.12 -6.77 -10.75
CA SER A 100 7.43 -5.92 -9.60
C SER A 100 8.93 -5.62 -9.49
N GLN A 101 9.78 -6.65 -9.64
CA GLN A 101 11.23 -6.48 -9.62
C GLN A 101 11.71 -5.55 -10.75
N GLY A 102 11.14 -5.69 -11.95
CA GLY A 102 11.44 -4.80 -13.08
C GLY A 102 11.19 -3.32 -12.77
N LYS A 103 10.05 -2.98 -12.15
CA LYS A 103 9.71 -1.58 -11.77
C LYS A 103 10.77 -0.98 -10.83
N ASP A 104 11.38 -1.79 -9.98
CA ASP A 104 12.39 -1.36 -9.01
C ASP A 104 13.84 -1.46 -9.55
N GLY A 105 14.01 -1.89 -10.80
CA GLY A 105 15.31 -2.10 -11.42
C GLY A 105 16.05 -3.31 -10.87
N ILE A 106 15.33 -4.33 -10.42
CA ILE A 106 15.88 -5.57 -9.83
C ILE A 106 15.85 -6.69 -10.86
N THR A 107 16.93 -7.46 -10.94
CA THR A 107 17.03 -8.69 -11.74
C THR A 107 17.55 -9.82 -10.89
N ALA A 108 16.99 -11.02 -11.08
CA ALA A 108 17.45 -12.24 -10.46
C ALA A 108 18.55 -12.90 -11.29
N PHE A 109 19.59 -13.33 -10.60
CA PHE A 109 20.71 -14.09 -11.13
C PHE A 109 20.82 -15.41 -10.38
N VAL A 110 21.02 -16.50 -11.10
CA VAL A 110 21.09 -17.86 -10.55
C VAL A 110 22.49 -18.41 -10.79
N CYS A 111 23.04 -19.15 -9.82
CA CYS A 111 24.36 -19.75 -9.98
C CYS A 111 24.37 -20.79 -11.10
N ASP A 112 25.47 -20.87 -11.83
CA ASP A 112 25.56 -21.71 -13.03
C ASP A 112 25.34 -23.21 -12.75
N GLU A 113 25.65 -23.67 -11.54
CA GLU A 113 25.47 -25.08 -11.12
C GLU A 113 24.04 -25.60 -11.31
N ILE A 114 23.02 -24.77 -11.04
CA ILE A 114 21.60 -25.18 -11.15
C ILE A 114 20.86 -24.45 -12.28
N PHE A 115 21.54 -23.58 -13.03
CA PHE A 115 20.89 -22.62 -13.93
C PHE A 115 20.05 -23.30 -15.00
N ASP A 116 20.64 -24.21 -15.78
CA ASP A 116 19.99 -24.81 -16.95
C ASP A 116 18.76 -25.65 -16.55
N GLU A 117 18.90 -26.46 -15.51
CA GLU A 117 17.84 -27.29 -14.94
C GLU A 117 16.69 -26.42 -14.41
N LEU A 118 17.00 -25.39 -13.60
CA LEU A 118 16.00 -24.48 -13.05
C LEU A 118 15.31 -23.67 -14.16
N TYR A 119 16.04 -23.29 -15.20
CA TYR A 119 15.49 -22.55 -16.33
C TYR A 119 14.50 -23.43 -17.10
N LEU A 120 14.87 -24.67 -17.43
CA LEU A 120 14.00 -25.66 -18.06
C LEU A 120 12.71 -25.91 -17.25
N ILE A 121 12.85 -26.06 -15.93
CA ILE A 121 11.72 -26.20 -15.00
C ILE A 121 10.76 -25.01 -15.13
N THR A 122 11.28 -23.78 -15.13
CA THR A 122 10.41 -22.59 -15.28
C THR A 122 9.79 -22.44 -16.67
N GLN A 123 10.40 -23.03 -17.70
CA GLN A 123 9.83 -23.14 -19.05
C GLN A 123 8.78 -24.25 -19.18
N MET A 124 8.62 -25.08 -18.14
CA MET A 124 7.72 -26.24 -18.15
C MET A 124 7.99 -27.18 -19.34
N ASP A 125 9.26 -27.43 -19.64
CA ASP A 125 9.74 -28.26 -20.75
C ASP A 125 9.42 -27.76 -22.18
N ILE A 126 8.87 -26.54 -22.32
CA ILE A 126 8.57 -25.96 -23.64
C ILE A 126 9.59 -24.87 -23.96
N LYS A 127 10.46 -25.14 -24.93
CA LYS A 127 11.36 -24.13 -25.49
C LYS A 127 10.59 -23.20 -26.42
N ILE A 128 10.94 -21.91 -26.38
CA ILE A 128 10.30 -20.86 -27.16
C ILE A 128 11.32 -20.24 -28.10
N ASP A 129 11.00 -20.24 -29.39
CA ASP A 129 11.85 -19.64 -30.42
C ASP A 129 11.48 -18.17 -30.69
N GLU A 130 10.18 -17.86 -30.68
CA GLU A 130 9.66 -16.53 -30.97
C GLU A 130 8.50 -16.17 -30.04
N CYS A 131 8.54 -14.98 -29.44
CA CYS A 131 7.45 -14.51 -28.60
C CYS A 131 7.46 -12.99 -28.41
N VAL A 132 6.39 -12.48 -27.81
CA VAL A 132 6.41 -11.15 -27.15
C VAL A 132 7.21 -11.30 -25.85
N ILE A 133 8.49 -10.94 -25.90
CA ILE A 133 9.48 -11.15 -24.82
C ILE A 133 8.94 -10.74 -23.44
N SER A 134 8.38 -9.54 -23.33
CA SER A 134 7.83 -9.00 -22.08
C SER A 134 6.70 -9.84 -21.50
N LYS A 135 5.80 -10.33 -22.36
CA LYS A 135 4.66 -11.16 -21.95
C LYS A 135 5.13 -12.53 -21.48
N TYR A 136 6.00 -13.16 -22.26
CA TYR A 136 6.50 -14.50 -21.94
C TYR A 136 7.35 -14.49 -20.67
N GLU A 137 8.31 -13.57 -20.53
CA GLU A 137 9.14 -13.47 -19.33
C GLU A 137 8.31 -13.24 -18.07
N ALA A 138 7.27 -12.39 -18.15
CA ALA A 138 6.36 -12.16 -17.02
C ALA A 138 5.60 -13.42 -16.60
N GLN A 139 5.29 -14.32 -17.55
CA GLN A 139 4.57 -15.57 -17.28
C GLN A 139 5.52 -16.68 -16.81
N ARG A 140 6.67 -16.87 -17.46
CA ARG A 140 7.73 -17.83 -17.06
C ARG A 140 8.25 -17.53 -15.66
N CYS A 141 8.35 -16.26 -15.30
CA CYS A 141 8.80 -15.80 -13.97
C CYS A 141 7.69 -15.75 -12.91
N LEU A 142 6.49 -16.28 -13.15
CA LEU A 142 5.47 -16.40 -12.10
C LEU A 142 5.93 -17.17 -10.83
N PRO A 143 6.79 -18.22 -10.93
CA PRO A 143 7.34 -18.91 -9.76
C PRO A 143 8.10 -18.03 -8.76
N PHE A 144 8.52 -16.81 -9.13
CA PHE A 144 9.11 -15.84 -8.20
C PHE A 144 8.10 -15.29 -7.17
N SER A 145 6.80 -15.50 -7.37
CA SER A 145 5.77 -14.91 -6.52
C SER A 145 5.84 -15.49 -5.12
N SER A 146 6.07 -14.63 -4.11
CA SER A 146 5.95 -15.04 -2.72
C SER A 146 4.52 -15.51 -2.43
N CYS A 147 4.38 -16.71 -1.88
CA CYS A 147 3.10 -17.32 -1.54
C CYS A 147 3.27 -18.42 -0.47
N THR A 148 2.16 -18.87 0.10
CA THR A 148 2.17 -20.07 0.95
C THR A 148 1.95 -21.29 0.07
N LEU A 149 2.85 -22.27 0.13
CA LEU A 149 2.74 -23.50 -0.63
C LEU A 149 1.87 -24.51 0.12
N ILE A 150 0.80 -24.96 -0.54
CA ILE A 150 -0.10 -25.99 -0.04
C ILE A 150 0.55 -27.35 -0.27
N LYS A 151 0.77 -28.09 0.81
CA LYS A 151 1.45 -29.39 0.82
C LYS A 151 0.46 -30.51 0.59
N ASP A 152 0.92 -31.55 -0.10
CA ASP A 152 0.23 -32.83 -0.30
C ASP A 152 -1.20 -32.69 -0.85
N TYR A 153 -1.48 -31.61 -1.58
CA TYR A 153 -2.78 -31.33 -2.16
C TYR A 153 -2.64 -30.59 -3.49
N MET A 154 -3.25 -31.14 -4.53
CA MET A 154 -3.43 -30.51 -5.82
C MET A 154 -4.88 -30.75 -6.24
N PRO A 155 -5.72 -29.71 -6.41
CA PRO A 155 -7.13 -29.89 -6.75
C PRO A 155 -7.31 -30.45 -8.17
N ASN A 156 -8.41 -31.17 -8.37
CA ASN A 156 -8.89 -31.50 -9.71
C ASN A 156 -9.47 -30.24 -10.36
N ILE A 157 -8.72 -29.68 -11.32
CA ILE A 157 -9.06 -28.42 -11.99
C ILE A 157 -9.58 -28.71 -13.41
N VAL A 158 -10.72 -28.13 -13.72
CA VAL A 158 -11.26 -28.02 -15.08
C VAL A 158 -10.98 -26.63 -15.63
N ILE A 159 -10.40 -26.55 -16.83
CA ILE A 159 -10.15 -25.29 -17.53
C ILE A 159 -11.22 -25.07 -18.61
N ILE A 160 -12.03 -24.03 -18.45
CA ILE A 160 -13.04 -23.62 -19.43
C ILE A 160 -12.57 -22.42 -20.28
N GLY A 161 -13.34 -22.07 -21.30
CA GLY A 161 -13.12 -20.89 -22.13
C GLY A 161 -13.27 -19.57 -21.36
N GLU A 162 -13.10 -18.45 -22.06
CA GLU A 162 -13.40 -17.13 -21.52
C GLU A 162 -14.70 -16.62 -22.14
N TYR A 163 -15.65 -16.22 -21.31
CA TYR A 163 -16.87 -15.58 -21.79
C TYR A 163 -16.56 -14.12 -22.17
N GLU A 164 -16.84 -13.77 -23.41
CA GLU A 164 -16.75 -12.41 -23.92
C GLU A 164 -18.13 -11.89 -24.31
N LYS A 165 -18.41 -10.62 -24.00
CA LYS A 165 -19.68 -9.96 -24.30
C LYS A 165 -19.43 -8.58 -24.90
N THR A 166 -20.19 -8.19 -25.91
CA THR A 166 -20.10 -6.83 -26.47
C THR A 166 -21.24 -5.97 -25.97
N LEU A 167 -20.92 -4.90 -25.24
CA LEU A 167 -21.87 -3.83 -24.96
C LEU A 167 -21.99 -2.91 -26.16
N LYS A 168 -23.20 -2.74 -26.68
CA LYS A 168 -23.47 -1.93 -27.87
C LYS A 168 -23.68 -0.46 -27.51
N ASN A 169 -23.23 0.44 -28.39
CA ASN A 169 -23.55 1.87 -28.35
C ASN A 169 -23.31 2.55 -26.99
N GLN A 170 -22.16 2.30 -26.36
CA GLN A 170 -21.80 2.92 -25.10
C GLN A 170 -21.25 4.33 -25.34
N LEU A 171 -21.83 5.34 -24.67
CA LEU A 171 -21.32 6.71 -24.73
C LEU A 171 -20.10 6.84 -23.82
N ILE A 172 -18.92 6.98 -24.43
CA ILE A 172 -17.65 7.04 -23.71
C ILE A 172 -16.75 8.14 -24.27
N LYS A 173 -15.74 8.50 -23.47
CA LYS A 173 -14.56 9.20 -23.94
C LYS A 173 -13.48 8.20 -24.36
N TYR A 174 -12.74 8.54 -25.40
CA TYR A 174 -11.64 7.73 -25.91
C TYR A 174 -10.55 8.62 -26.53
N VAL A 175 -9.34 8.09 -26.69
CA VAL A 175 -8.22 8.81 -27.30
C VAL A 175 -8.22 8.53 -28.81
N VAL A 176 -8.01 9.59 -29.61
CA VAL A 176 -7.71 9.50 -31.04
C VAL A 176 -6.34 10.09 -31.35
N GLU A 177 -5.64 9.53 -32.32
CA GLU A 177 -4.44 10.13 -32.90
C GLU A 177 -4.81 10.97 -34.14
N ARG A 178 -4.42 12.25 -34.14
CA ARG A 178 -4.58 13.17 -35.27
C ARG A 178 -3.23 13.68 -35.73
N GLU A 179 -3.03 13.82 -37.04
CA GLU A 179 -1.85 14.50 -37.58
C GLU A 179 -2.07 16.01 -37.62
N LYS A 180 -1.14 16.76 -37.02
CA LYS A 180 -1.09 18.22 -37.09
C LYS A 180 0.22 18.66 -37.72
N GLU A 181 0.20 19.85 -38.31
CA GLU A 181 1.38 20.50 -38.88
C GLU A 181 1.76 21.71 -38.03
N PHE A 182 3.05 21.91 -37.79
CA PHE A 182 3.59 23.18 -37.31
C PHE A 182 4.77 23.61 -38.18
N VAL A 183 5.02 24.91 -38.23
CA VAL A 183 6.21 25.46 -38.91
C VAL A 183 7.32 25.55 -37.87
N ASP A 184 8.42 24.85 -38.12
CA ASP A 184 9.60 24.90 -37.27
C ASP A 184 10.23 26.30 -37.35
N GLU A 185 10.21 27.05 -36.25
CA GLU A 185 10.66 28.46 -36.21
C GLU A 185 12.14 28.63 -36.58
N ASN A 186 12.97 27.60 -36.38
CA ASN A 186 14.40 27.64 -36.68
C ASN A 186 14.72 27.29 -38.15
N THR A 187 13.84 26.55 -38.83
CA THR A 187 14.12 26.01 -40.17
C THR A 187 13.08 26.40 -41.23
N GLY A 188 11.97 27.03 -40.84
CA GLY A 188 10.87 27.42 -41.71
C GLY A 188 10.12 26.23 -42.34
N LYS A 189 10.46 24.99 -41.99
CA LYS A 189 9.87 23.78 -42.58
C LYS A 189 8.61 23.36 -41.85
N LYS A 190 7.57 23.00 -42.62
CA LYS A 190 6.38 22.32 -42.08
C LYS A 190 6.76 20.93 -41.59
N LYS A 191 6.60 20.68 -40.30
CA LYS A 191 6.77 19.37 -39.68
C LYS A 191 5.40 18.84 -39.25
N LYS A 192 5.12 17.61 -39.66
CA LYS A 192 3.96 16.84 -39.17
C LYS A 192 4.30 16.22 -37.82
N TYR A 193 3.34 16.25 -36.90
CA TYR A 193 3.42 15.55 -35.63
C TYR A 193 2.05 14.97 -35.29
N LYS A 194 2.05 13.82 -34.62
CA LYS A 194 0.83 13.19 -34.13
C LYS A 194 0.46 13.77 -32.77
N THR A 195 -0.77 14.23 -32.63
CA THR A 195 -1.37 14.63 -31.35
C THR A 195 -2.37 13.60 -30.89
N ARG A 196 -2.43 13.40 -29.57
CA ARG A 196 -3.46 12.59 -28.92
C ARG A 196 -4.51 13.52 -28.36
N GLU A 197 -5.74 13.33 -28.78
CA GLU A 197 -6.88 14.16 -28.43
C GLU A 197 -7.99 13.29 -27.85
N ILE A 198 -8.78 13.87 -26.96
CA ILE A 198 -9.96 13.21 -26.38
C ILE A 198 -11.14 13.49 -27.29
N GLU A 199 -11.81 12.41 -27.69
CA GLU A 199 -13.11 12.45 -28.32
C GLU A 199 -14.15 11.79 -27.42
N GLU A 200 -15.41 12.10 -27.71
CA GLU A 200 -16.57 11.51 -27.07
C GLU A 200 -17.51 11.00 -28.14
N GLY A 201 -18.04 9.80 -27.96
CA GLY A 201 -18.94 9.19 -28.92
C GLY A 201 -19.41 7.81 -28.52
N LEU A 202 -20.35 7.28 -29.31
CA LEU A 202 -20.86 5.92 -29.13
C LEU A 202 -19.85 4.91 -29.67
N LYS A 203 -19.48 3.94 -28.83
CA LYS A 203 -18.59 2.83 -29.18
C LYS A 203 -19.16 1.51 -28.67
N ASP A 204 -18.88 0.45 -29.42
CA ASP A 204 -19.07 -0.91 -28.93
C ASP A 204 -17.89 -1.29 -28.04
N ILE A 205 -18.17 -1.84 -26.87
CA ILE A 205 -17.15 -2.19 -25.86
C ILE A 205 -17.18 -3.68 -25.62
N GLY A 206 -16.04 -4.34 -25.83
CA GLY A 206 -15.86 -5.74 -25.43
C GLY A 206 -15.64 -5.84 -23.92
N LEU A 207 -16.33 -6.77 -23.29
CA LEU A 207 -16.18 -7.14 -21.89
C LEU A 207 -15.70 -8.58 -21.78
N SER A 208 -14.85 -8.81 -20.79
CA SER A 208 -14.48 -10.13 -20.26
C SER A 208 -14.90 -10.20 -18.79
N PRO A 209 -16.17 -10.50 -18.46
CA PRO A 209 -16.70 -10.37 -17.10
C PRO A 209 -16.05 -11.26 -16.06
N PHE A 210 -15.28 -12.26 -16.48
CA PHE A 210 -14.63 -13.25 -15.62
C PHE A 210 -13.11 -13.28 -15.82
N ASP A 211 -12.51 -12.23 -16.40
CA ASP A 211 -11.05 -12.17 -16.61
C ASP A 211 -10.31 -12.30 -15.27
N GLY A 212 -9.46 -13.32 -15.16
CA GLY A 212 -8.64 -13.57 -14.00
C GLY A 212 -9.32 -14.29 -12.83
N CYS A 213 -10.64 -14.56 -12.90
CA CYS A 213 -11.34 -15.26 -11.82
C CYS A 213 -12.01 -16.59 -12.24
N GLY A 214 -12.24 -17.44 -11.25
CA GLY A 214 -12.99 -18.69 -11.35
C GLY A 214 -13.50 -19.13 -9.97
N CYS A 215 -13.94 -20.37 -9.84
CA CYS A 215 -14.51 -20.87 -8.58
C CYS A 215 -13.91 -22.21 -8.10
N HIS A 216 -14.15 -22.53 -6.83
CA HIS A 216 -13.75 -23.77 -6.19
C HIS A 216 -14.81 -24.28 -5.22
N GLU A 217 -14.71 -25.56 -4.86
CA GLU A 217 -15.60 -26.25 -3.93
C GLU A 217 -15.10 -26.27 -2.48
N GLU A 218 -15.97 -26.75 -1.58
CA GLU A 218 -15.78 -26.65 -0.13
C GLU A 218 -14.49 -27.33 0.35
N ASN A 219 -14.11 -28.47 -0.26
CA ASN A 219 -12.90 -29.20 0.10
C ASN A 219 -11.62 -28.36 -0.10
N PHE A 220 -11.56 -27.59 -1.20
CA PHE A 220 -10.47 -26.67 -1.47
C PHE A 220 -10.41 -25.58 -0.40
N MET A 221 -11.55 -24.93 -0.11
CA MET A 221 -11.65 -23.88 0.90
C MET A 221 -11.17 -24.39 2.27
N ASN A 222 -11.63 -25.57 2.68
CA ASN A 222 -11.28 -26.19 3.95
C ASN A 222 -9.78 -26.49 4.05
N THR A 223 -9.23 -27.15 3.03
CA THR A 223 -7.81 -27.52 2.97
C THR A 223 -6.91 -26.29 3.02
N VAL A 224 -7.21 -25.26 2.22
CA VAL A 224 -6.40 -24.04 2.20
C VAL A 224 -6.49 -23.28 3.52
N SER A 225 -7.69 -23.15 4.10
CA SER A 225 -7.87 -22.46 5.39
C SER A 225 -7.05 -23.11 6.51
N GLU A 226 -7.05 -24.44 6.57
CA GLU A 226 -6.30 -25.22 7.56
C GLU A 226 -4.79 -25.05 7.39
N GLN A 227 -4.27 -25.20 6.16
CA GLN A 227 -2.83 -25.07 5.91
C GLN A 227 -2.32 -23.62 6.06
N LEU A 228 -3.17 -22.62 5.88
CA LEU A 228 -2.87 -21.23 6.23
C LEU A 228 -2.91 -20.99 7.75
N GLY A 229 -3.46 -21.92 8.53
CA GLY A 229 -3.61 -21.83 9.99
C GLY A 229 -4.59 -20.74 10.42
N LEU A 230 -5.67 -20.56 9.66
CA LEU A 230 -6.69 -19.54 9.89
C LEU A 230 -7.79 -20.06 10.82
N ASP A 231 -8.31 -19.18 11.67
CA ASP A 231 -9.43 -19.46 12.58
C ASP A 231 -10.80 -19.19 11.93
N TYR A 232 -10.83 -19.04 10.60
CA TYR A 232 -12.02 -18.85 9.77
C TYR A 232 -11.79 -19.50 8.41
N LYS A 233 -12.88 -19.72 7.66
CA LYS A 233 -12.81 -20.28 6.30
C LYS A 233 -12.61 -19.18 5.27
N VAL A 234 -11.55 -19.28 4.46
CA VAL A 234 -11.26 -18.30 3.40
C VAL A 234 -12.06 -18.63 2.14
N ILE A 235 -13.02 -17.78 1.82
CA ILE A 235 -13.88 -18.02 0.66
C ILE A 235 -13.22 -17.61 -0.66
N GLY A 236 -12.13 -16.84 -0.63
CA GLY A 236 -11.45 -16.39 -1.85
C GLY A 236 -9.94 -16.53 -1.72
N THR A 237 -9.29 -16.97 -2.79
CA THR A 237 -7.84 -17.21 -2.80
C THR A 237 -7.21 -16.83 -4.13
N GLN A 238 -6.04 -16.18 -4.08
CA GLN A 238 -5.25 -15.87 -5.25
C GLN A 238 -4.22 -16.98 -5.48
N VAL A 239 -4.41 -17.76 -6.55
CA VAL A 239 -3.65 -18.97 -6.84
C VAL A 239 -2.41 -18.71 -7.70
N ARG A 240 -1.37 -19.52 -7.50
CA ARG A 240 -0.10 -19.47 -8.22
C ARG A 240 0.41 -20.87 -8.52
N LEU A 241 0.64 -21.13 -9.80
CA LEU A 241 1.46 -22.22 -10.34
C LEU A 241 2.27 -21.66 -11.53
N PRO A 242 3.29 -22.37 -12.05
CA PRO A 242 3.93 -21.95 -13.29
C PRO A 242 2.89 -21.68 -14.38
N PHE A 243 2.92 -20.50 -15.01
CA PHE A 243 1.92 -20.08 -16.01
C PHE A 243 0.45 -20.00 -15.54
N ILE A 244 0.12 -20.16 -14.25
CA ILE A 244 -1.24 -19.94 -13.71
C ILE A 244 -1.24 -18.81 -12.69
N LYS A 245 -2.15 -17.85 -12.90
CA LYS A 245 -2.41 -16.73 -11.99
C LYS A 245 -3.86 -16.32 -12.12
N GLY A 246 -4.58 -16.32 -11.00
CA GLY A 246 -5.93 -15.77 -10.90
C GLY A 246 -6.47 -15.79 -9.48
N TYR A 247 -7.74 -15.44 -9.32
CA TYR A 247 -8.48 -15.49 -8.06
C TYR A 247 -9.61 -16.52 -8.14
N SER A 248 -9.66 -17.44 -7.19
CA SER A 248 -10.72 -18.44 -7.12
C SER A 248 -11.57 -18.19 -5.88
N VAL A 249 -12.90 -18.17 -6.05
CA VAL A 249 -13.87 -17.99 -4.97
C VAL A 249 -14.70 -19.25 -4.73
N TYR A 250 -15.01 -19.55 -3.48
CA TYR A 250 -15.87 -20.65 -3.12
C TYR A 250 -17.24 -20.41 -3.74
N VAL A 251 -17.75 -21.43 -4.43
CA VAL A 251 -19.12 -21.51 -4.94
C VAL A 251 -19.53 -22.97 -4.79
N PRO A 252 -20.70 -23.29 -4.20
CA PRO A 252 -21.20 -24.67 -4.11
C PRO A 252 -21.69 -25.17 -5.49
N PHE A 253 -20.81 -25.12 -6.49
CA PHE A 253 -21.15 -25.36 -7.88
C PHE A 253 -21.63 -26.78 -8.12
N LYS A 254 -21.15 -27.78 -7.37
CA LYS A 254 -21.63 -29.17 -7.47
C LYS A 254 -23.12 -29.24 -7.17
N GLN A 255 -23.54 -28.56 -6.10
CA GLN A 255 -24.94 -28.53 -5.70
C GLN A 255 -25.79 -27.73 -6.69
N ILE A 256 -25.32 -26.55 -7.09
CA ILE A 256 -26.02 -25.67 -8.04
C ILE A 256 -26.25 -26.39 -9.37
N LEU A 257 -25.18 -26.95 -9.96
CA LEU A 257 -25.25 -27.60 -11.27
C LEU A 257 -26.14 -28.85 -11.25
N LYS A 258 -26.12 -29.63 -10.16
CA LYS A 258 -27.06 -30.75 -9.97
C LYS A 258 -28.51 -30.30 -9.91
N GLU A 259 -28.79 -29.19 -9.22
CA GLU A 259 -30.15 -28.61 -9.18
C GLU A 259 -30.61 -28.14 -10.57
N TRP A 260 -29.67 -27.69 -11.41
CA TRP A 260 -29.92 -27.35 -12.82
C TRP A 260 -29.99 -28.58 -13.74
N GLY A 261 -29.75 -29.79 -13.23
CA GLY A 261 -29.84 -31.04 -14.00
C GLY A 261 -28.55 -31.48 -14.69
N TYR A 262 -27.42 -30.83 -14.39
CA TYR A 262 -26.11 -31.21 -14.94
C TYR A 262 -25.37 -32.16 -14.01
N THR A 263 -24.72 -33.18 -14.60
CA THR A 263 -23.86 -34.14 -13.91
C THR A 263 -22.42 -34.13 -14.43
N THR A 264 -22.20 -33.46 -15.56
CA THR A 264 -20.89 -33.37 -16.21
C THR A 264 -20.59 -31.95 -16.68
N ILE A 265 -19.30 -31.62 -16.79
CA ILE A 265 -18.79 -30.39 -17.39
C ILE A 265 -17.76 -30.74 -18.48
N THR A 266 -17.74 -29.99 -19.58
CA THR A 266 -16.77 -30.18 -20.66
C THR A 266 -15.72 -29.09 -20.60
N ASP A 267 -14.45 -29.47 -20.61
CA ASP A 267 -13.35 -28.49 -20.61
C ASP A 267 -13.11 -27.87 -22.01
N ILE A 268 -12.24 -26.86 -22.07
CA ILE A 268 -11.92 -26.14 -23.32
C ILE A 268 -11.16 -27.00 -24.36
N TYR A 269 -10.76 -28.21 -23.98
CA TYR A 269 -10.04 -29.18 -24.81
C TYR A 269 -10.94 -30.34 -25.24
N GLY A 270 -12.21 -30.38 -24.82
CA GLY A 270 -13.21 -31.36 -25.23
C GLY A 270 -13.37 -32.55 -24.29
N HIS A 271 -12.64 -32.62 -23.17
CA HIS A 271 -12.79 -33.71 -22.21
C HIS A 271 -13.99 -33.48 -21.31
N ILE A 272 -14.76 -34.55 -21.08
CA ILE A 272 -15.96 -34.54 -20.23
C ILE A 272 -15.56 -35.03 -18.83
N HIS A 273 -15.91 -34.24 -17.81
CA HIS A 273 -15.60 -34.49 -16.40
C HIS A 273 -16.89 -34.67 -15.63
N ASN A 274 -16.94 -35.65 -14.72
CA ASN A 274 -18.04 -35.75 -13.75
C ASN A 274 -17.90 -34.61 -12.73
N ILE A 275 -18.98 -33.85 -12.51
CA ILE A 275 -18.98 -32.70 -11.61
C ILE A 275 -18.56 -33.07 -10.19
N ASP A 276 -18.88 -34.29 -9.73
CA ASP A 276 -18.54 -34.74 -8.38
C ASP A 276 -17.02 -34.87 -8.14
N ASP A 277 -16.24 -35.05 -9.20
CA ASP A 277 -14.79 -35.21 -9.13
C ASP A 277 -14.03 -33.89 -9.28
N VAL A 278 -14.73 -32.79 -9.63
CA VAL A 278 -14.12 -31.47 -9.88
C VAL A 278 -13.98 -30.67 -8.59
N ASP A 279 -12.80 -30.15 -8.28
CA ASP A 279 -12.59 -29.27 -7.13
C ASP A 279 -12.59 -27.79 -7.51
N CYS A 280 -12.19 -27.48 -8.74
CA CYS A 280 -11.99 -26.11 -9.23
C CYS A 280 -12.44 -25.99 -10.70
N ILE A 281 -13.16 -24.90 -11.01
CA ILE A 281 -13.45 -24.49 -12.39
C ILE A 281 -12.74 -23.16 -12.60
N TRP A 282 -11.68 -23.19 -13.40
CA TRP A 282 -10.89 -22.02 -13.80
C TRP A 282 -10.98 -21.83 -15.30
N ASN A 283 -10.52 -20.70 -15.82
CA ASN A 283 -10.61 -20.39 -17.26
C ASN A 283 -9.23 -20.13 -17.89
N ILE A 284 -9.23 -19.99 -19.23
CA ILE A 284 -8.02 -19.68 -20.00
C ILE A 284 -7.37 -18.33 -19.64
N SER A 285 -8.12 -17.38 -19.05
CA SER A 285 -7.54 -16.12 -18.61
C SER A 285 -6.71 -16.31 -17.32
N MET A 286 -7.02 -17.31 -16.49
CA MET A 286 -6.16 -17.73 -15.36
C MET A 286 -4.95 -18.56 -15.83
N PHE A 287 -5.12 -19.41 -16.85
CA PHE A 287 -4.04 -20.20 -17.44
C PHE A 287 -3.26 -19.39 -18.51
N LYS A 288 -2.34 -18.55 -18.05
CA LYS A 288 -1.54 -17.64 -18.88
C LYS A 288 -0.71 -18.37 -19.96
N GLY A 289 -0.41 -19.65 -19.76
CA GLY A 289 0.27 -20.54 -20.71
C GLY A 289 -0.63 -21.22 -21.74
N HIS A 290 -1.97 -21.05 -21.68
CA HIS A 290 -2.94 -21.77 -22.51
C HIS A 290 -2.56 -21.82 -24.00
N LYS A 291 -2.21 -20.67 -24.60
CA LYS A 291 -1.85 -20.60 -26.03
C LYS A 291 -0.61 -21.43 -26.37
N ILE A 292 0.41 -21.42 -25.50
CA ILE A 292 1.68 -22.13 -25.68
C ILE A 292 1.46 -23.65 -25.60
N PHE A 293 0.73 -24.10 -24.59
CA PHE A 293 0.44 -25.52 -24.41
C PHE A 293 -0.50 -26.05 -25.50
N LYS A 294 -1.53 -25.26 -25.87
CA LYS A 294 -2.46 -25.63 -26.94
C LYS A 294 -1.78 -25.74 -28.30
N SER A 295 -0.86 -24.84 -28.64
CA SER A 295 -0.11 -24.93 -29.90
C SER A 295 0.85 -26.13 -29.94
N THR A 296 1.37 -26.54 -28.78
CA THR A 296 2.36 -27.62 -28.67
C THR A 296 1.71 -29.00 -28.61
N TYR A 297 0.63 -29.14 -27.83
CA TYR A 297 0.04 -30.45 -27.48
C TYR A 297 -1.43 -30.61 -27.91
N GLY A 298 -2.05 -29.59 -28.53
CA GLY A 298 -3.44 -29.66 -28.99
C GLY A 298 -4.43 -29.90 -27.84
N GLU A 299 -5.26 -30.93 -27.97
CA GLU A 299 -6.28 -31.34 -26.99
C GLU A 299 -5.67 -31.93 -25.70
N ASN A 300 -4.39 -32.31 -25.71
CA ASN A 300 -3.68 -32.83 -24.53
C ASN A 300 -2.99 -31.73 -23.71
N ALA A 301 -3.16 -30.45 -24.07
CA ALA A 301 -2.45 -29.33 -23.45
C ALA A 301 -2.58 -29.27 -21.92
N TRP A 302 -3.76 -29.50 -21.36
CA TRP A 302 -3.95 -29.49 -19.90
C TRP A 302 -3.34 -30.73 -19.23
N VAL A 303 -3.48 -31.89 -19.86
CA VAL A 303 -2.92 -33.15 -19.37
C VAL A 303 -1.41 -33.06 -19.28
N GLU A 304 -0.75 -32.59 -20.34
CA GLU A 304 0.71 -32.44 -20.36
C GLU A 304 1.20 -31.35 -19.42
N TYR A 305 0.46 -30.25 -19.28
CA TYR A 305 0.76 -29.25 -18.25
C TYR A 305 0.77 -29.88 -16.84
N MET A 306 -0.26 -30.65 -16.50
CA MET A 306 -0.35 -31.32 -15.19
C MET A 306 0.67 -32.46 -15.03
N ASN A 307 1.05 -33.14 -16.11
CA ASN A 307 2.16 -34.10 -16.10
C ASN A 307 3.47 -33.42 -15.71
N THR A 308 3.77 -32.25 -16.29
CA THR A 308 4.97 -31.47 -15.95
C THR A 308 4.91 -30.92 -14.53
N VAL A 309 3.74 -30.45 -14.06
CA VAL A 309 3.52 -30.05 -12.66
C VAL A 309 3.87 -31.20 -11.70
N ARG A 310 3.41 -32.43 -12.00
CA ARG A 310 3.71 -33.63 -11.21
C ARG A 310 5.18 -34.02 -11.30
N LYS A 311 5.78 -34.02 -12.50
CA LYS A 311 7.18 -34.34 -12.75
C LYS A 311 8.13 -33.51 -11.88
N TYR A 312 7.82 -32.21 -11.74
CA TYR A 312 8.64 -31.28 -10.95
C TYR A 312 8.13 -31.04 -9.53
N GLU A 313 7.13 -31.81 -9.09
CA GLU A 313 6.56 -31.75 -7.74
C GLU A 313 6.11 -30.33 -7.33
N PHE A 314 5.57 -29.57 -8.29
CA PHE A 314 5.09 -28.22 -8.02
C PHE A 314 3.89 -28.24 -7.06
N LYS A 315 3.95 -27.35 -6.07
CA LYS A 315 2.89 -27.16 -5.07
C LYS A 315 2.03 -25.96 -5.43
N LEU A 316 0.75 -26.02 -5.11
CA LEU A 316 -0.16 -24.90 -5.28
C LEU A 316 0.23 -23.75 -4.34
N GLY A 317 0.48 -22.58 -4.90
CA GLY A 317 0.79 -21.38 -4.14
C GLY A 317 -0.43 -20.49 -3.89
N ILE A 318 -0.61 -20.01 -2.66
CA ILE A 318 -1.62 -19.01 -2.28
C ILE A 318 -0.94 -17.69 -1.92
N SER A 319 -1.07 -16.68 -2.80
CA SER A 319 -0.40 -15.38 -2.62
C SER A 319 -1.23 -14.35 -1.87
N LYS A 320 -2.56 -14.45 -1.95
CA LYS A 320 -3.53 -13.64 -1.21
C LYS A 320 -4.76 -14.49 -0.91
N TYR A 321 -5.56 -14.09 0.07
CA TYR A 321 -6.83 -14.73 0.43
C TYR A 321 -7.79 -13.69 1.01
N SER A 322 -9.08 -14.02 1.05
CA SER A 322 -10.12 -13.16 1.64
C SER A 322 -9.95 -13.05 3.16
N HIS A 323 -10.20 -11.88 3.71
CA HIS A 323 -10.11 -11.62 5.14
C HIS A 323 -11.48 -11.60 5.79
N HIS A 324 -11.52 -12.14 7.00
CA HIS A 324 -12.68 -11.96 7.86
C HIS A 324 -12.76 -10.50 8.36
N ILE A 325 -13.94 -9.87 8.33
CA ILE A 325 -14.11 -8.45 8.71
C ILE A 325 -13.70 -8.17 10.17
N LYS A 326 -13.68 -9.19 11.04
CA LYS A 326 -13.16 -9.09 12.42
C LYS A 326 -11.69 -8.63 12.46
N HIS A 327 -10.92 -8.86 11.39
CA HIS A 327 -9.54 -8.39 11.26
C HIS A 327 -9.40 -7.07 10.52
N LEU A 328 -10.51 -6.49 10.06
CA LEU A 328 -10.55 -5.25 9.30
C LEU A 328 -11.17 -4.12 10.12
N ASN A 329 -10.82 -2.88 9.77
CA ASN A 329 -11.48 -1.70 10.29
C ASN A 329 -12.59 -1.28 9.32
N LYS A 330 -13.73 -0.79 9.84
CA LYS A 330 -14.81 -0.28 8.98
C LYS A 330 -14.56 1.16 8.53
N TYR A 331 -13.65 1.86 9.22
CA TYR A 331 -13.11 3.14 8.79
C TYR A 331 -11.69 2.93 8.26
N THR A 332 -11.48 3.28 7.01
CA THR A 332 -10.19 3.10 6.33
C THR A 332 -9.59 4.46 5.98
N ARG A 333 -8.26 4.54 6.03
CA ARG A 333 -7.55 5.73 5.57
C ARG A 333 -7.65 5.85 4.05
N MET A 334 -8.22 6.95 3.60
CA MET A 334 -8.39 7.27 2.19
C MET A 334 -7.05 7.43 1.46
N ASN A 335 -7.07 7.22 0.16
CA ASN A 335 -6.04 7.70 -0.75
C ASN A 335 -6.47 9.10 -1.25
N PHE A 336 -5.55 10.06 -1.30
CA PHE A 336 -5.84 11.42 -1.80
C PHE A 336 -6.36 11.44 -3.23
N GLN A 337 -5.94 10.44 -4.02
CA GLN A 337 -6.42 10.22 -5.38
C GLN A 337 -7.94 10.01 -5.43
N TYR A 338 -8.53 9.38 -4.40
CA TYR A 338 -9.98 9.23 -4.32
C TYR A 338 -10.64 10.57 -4.00
N LEU A 339 -10.12 11.29 -3.01
CA LEU A 339 -10.68 12.56 -2.56
C LEU A 339 -10.63 13.65 -3.65
N GLN A 340 -9.53 13.75 -4.41
CA GLN A 340 -9.39 14.76 -5.46
C GLN A 340 -10.34 14.54 -6.64
N CYS A 341 -10.84 13.32 -6.83
CA CYS A 341 -11.74 12.95 -7.92
C CYS A 341 -13.23 13.01 -7.52
N LEU A 342 -13.52 13.61 -6.35
CA LEU A 342 -14.85 13.91 -5.85
C LEU A 342 -15.09 15.42 -5.87
N ASP A 343 -16.35 15.83 -6.02
CA ASP A 343 -16.78 17.22 -5.88
C ASP A 343 -16.84 17.62 -4.39
N LEU A 344 -15.66 17.94 -3.86
CA LEU A 344 -15.46 18.37 -2.47
C LEU A 344 -15.18 19.87 -2.34
N TRP A 345 -15.42 20.66 -3.40
CA TRP A 345 -15.17 22.11 -3.41
C TRP A 345 -16.02 22.84 -2.36
N ASN A 346 -15.41 23.81 -1.69
CA ASN A 346 -16.07 24.67 -0.71
C ASN A 346 -16.13 26.11 -1.22
N ASP A 347 -17.31 26.57 -1.61
CA ASP A 347 -17.53 27.92 -2.13
C ASP A 347 -17.03 29.02 -1.18
N LYS A 348 -17.12 28.82 0.14
CA LYS A 348 -16.63 29.80 1.12
C LYS A 348 -15.11 29.90 1.09
N TYR A 349 -14.44 28.76 0.98
CA TYR A 349 -12.98 28.70 0.85
C TYR A 349 -12.51 29.25 -0.49
N VAL A 350 -13.21 28.96 -1.58
CA VAL A 350 -12.94 29.53 -2.90
C VAL A 350 -13.06 31.06 -2.87
N LYS A 351 -14.13 31.60 -2.27
CA LYS A 351 -14.32 33.06 -2.13
C LYS A 351 -13.18 33.74 -1.38
N CYS A 352 -12.63 33.14 -0.32
CA CYS A 352 -11.53 33.76 0.41
C CYS A 352 -10.23 33.87 -0.43
N TYR A 353 -10.06 33.00 -1.43
CA TYR A 353 -8.96 33.08 -2.40
C TYR A 353 -9.23 34.11 -3.49
N THR A 354 -10.45 34.16 -4.05
CA THR A 354 -10.79 35.12 -5.10
C THR A 354 -10.80 36.55 -4.59
N ASP A 355 -11.32 36.75 -3.37
CA ASP A 355 -11.52 38.07 -2.77
C ASP A 355 -10.28 38.51 -1.97
N LYS A 356 -9.26 37.65 -1.88
CA LYS A 356 -8.01 37.86 -1.11
C LYS A 356 -8.23 38.14 0.39
N THR A 357 -9.31 37.60 0.96
CA THR A 357 -9.71 37.76 2.36
C THR A 357 -9.28 36.60 3.26
N LYS A 358 -8.34 35.75 2.81
CA LYS A 358 -7.83 34.59 3.58
C LYS A 358 -7.41 34.90 5.02
N LYS A 359 -6.99 36.12 5.33
CA LYS A 359 -6.61 36.53 6.70
C LYS A 359 -7.79 36.55 7.68
N ASP A 360 -9.00 36.81 7.18
CA ASP A 360 -10.22 36.94 7.97
C ASP A 360 -11.03 35.63 8.02
N TYR A 361 -10.57 34.60 7.31
CA TYR A 361 -11.22 33.29 7.24
C TYR A 361 -10.67 32.35 8.31
N ASP A 362 -11.46 32.07 9.35
CA ASP A 362 -11.12 31.02 10.32
C ASP A 362 -11.53 29.63 9.80
N ILE A 363 -10.53 28.87 9.36
CA ILE A 363 -10.70 27.51 8.83
C ILE A 363 -11.16 26.50 9.89
N LEU A 364 -11.09 26.84 11.18
CA LEU A 364 -11.58 25.98 12.26
C LEU A 364 -12.99 26.34 12.74
N ASP A 365 -13.60 27.42 12.24
CA ASP A 365 -15.01 27.71 12.52
C ASP A 365 -15.89 26.70 11.78
N SER A 366 -16.66 25.91 12.52
CA SER A 366 -17.62 24.93 11.99
C SER A 366 -18.60 25.50 10.95
N LYS A 367 -18.89 26.81 10.98
CA LYS A 367 -19.73 27.46 9.96
C LYS A 367 -19.08 27.45 8.58
N ASN A 368 -17.76 27.31 8.51
CA ASN A 368 -16.97 27.29 7.28
C ASN A 368 -16.72 25.88 6.74
N ASP A 369 -17.12 24.83 7.46
CA ASP A 369 -16.85 23.44 7.08
C ASP A 369 -17.42 23.07 5.70
N GLY A 370 -16.51 22.84 4.76
CA GLY A 370 -16.81 22.16 3.49
C GLY A 370 -17.00 20.65 3.67
N LYS A 371 -17.36 19.96 2.59
CA LYS A 371 -17.52 18.49 2.57
C LYS A 371 -16.23 17.77 3.03
N ILE A 372 -15.05 18.23 2.59
CA ILE A 372 -13.78 17.59 2.94
C ILE A 372 -13.41 17.75 4.42
N ILE A 373 -13.72 18.89 5.03
CA ILE A 373 -13.49 19.11 6.48
C ILE A 373 -14.44 18.22 7.30
N LYS A 374 -15.70 18.07 6.88
CA LYS A 374 -16.65 17.16 7.54
C LYS A 374 -16.14 15.71 7.55
N LEU A 375 -15.56 15.23 6.44
CA LEU A 375 -14.92 13.91 6.39
C LEU A 375 -13.70 13.84 7.34
N ALA A 376 -12.87 14.88 7.37
CA ALA A 376 -11.64 14.91 8.18
C ALA A 376 -11.90 14.95 9.69
N LYS A 377 -13.05 15.47 10.13
CA LYS A 377 -13.39 15.64 11.56
C LYS A 377 -13.35 14.35 12.36
N TYR A 378 -13.74 13.22 11.79
CA TYR A 378 -13.61 11.93 12.47
C TYR A 378 -12.14 11.66 12.85
N THR A 379 -11.23 11.88 11.90
CA THR A 379 -9.79 11.67 12.07
C THR A 379 -9.21 12.62 13.11
N THR A 380 -9.49 13.93 12.99
CA THR A 380 -8.94 14.93 13.92
C THR A 380 -9.50 14.77 15.33
N ASN A 381 -10.79 14.47 15.49
CA ASN A 381 -11.38 14.20 16.80
C ASN A 381 -10.74 12.97 17.48
N MET A 382 -10.49 11.90 16.73
CA MET A 382 -9.81 10.71 17.25
C MET A 382 -8.38 11.04 17.68
N TYR A 383 -7.60 11.73 16.82
CA TYR A 383 -6.23 12.13 17.18
C TYR A 383 -6.20 13.08 18.37
N GLU A 384 -7.15 14.00 18.48
CA GLU A 384 -7.26 14.92 19.59
C GLU A 384 -7.50 14.19 20.92
N LYS A 385 -8.42 13.21 20.93
CA LYS A 385 -8.66 12.35 22.10
C LYS A 385 -7.40 11.59 22.54
N ILE A 386 -6.68 11.00 21.58
CA ILE A 386 -5.42 10.28 21.85
C ILE A 386 -4.36 11.21 22.47
N ILE A 387 -4.18 12.41 21.91
CA ILE A 387 -3.14 13.36 22.34
C ILE A 387 -3.51 14.02 23.69
N LYS A 388 -4.79 14.24 23.94
CA LYS A 388 -5.29 14.75 25.22
C LYS A 388 -5.26 13.70 26.34
N GLY A 389 -4.91 12.45 26.02
CA GLY A 389 -4.75 11.38 27.00
C GLY A 389 -6.08 10.77 27.42
N ASP A 390 -7.08 10.73 26.52
CA ASP A 390 -8.26 9.91 26.76
C ASP A 390 -7.85 8.43 26.86
N LYS A 391 -8.12 7.82 28.02
CA LYS A 391 -7.62 6.48 28.36
C LYS A 391 -7.95 5.45 27.28
N PHE A 392 -9.21 5.37 26.87
CA PHE A 392 -9.64 4.37 25.89
C PHE A 392 -8.92 4.57 24.56
N TYR A 393 -8.97 5.79 24.01
CA TYR A 393 -8.41 6.07 22.69
C TYR A 393 -6.87 5.94 22.70
N THR A 394 -6.21 6.40 23.76
CA THR A 394 -4.76 6.31 23.86
C THR A 394 -4.28 4.87 24.03
N TYR A 395 -4.88 4.08 24.91
CA TYR A 395 -4.50 2.67 25.08
C TYR A 395 -4.79 1.84 23.83
N LYS A 396 -5.95 2.06 23.19
CA LYS A 396 -6.28 1.39 21.93
C LYS A 396 -5.30 1.75 20.82
N PHE A 397 -4.91 3.02 20.70
CA PHE A 397 -3.88 3.48 19.76
C PHE A 397 -2.51 2.84 20.01
N MET A 398 -2.16 2.63 21.29
CA MET A 398 -0.91 1.96 21.69
C MET A 398 -0.94 0.44 21.54
N GLY A 399 -2.07 -0.15 21.11
CA GLY A 399 -2.22 -1.59 20.92
C GLY A 399 -2.48 -2.38 22.20
N ILE A 400 -2.86 -1.70 23.29
CA ILE A 400 -3.16 -2.35 24.56
C ILE A 400 -4.60 -2.84 24.54
N THR A 401 -4.79 -4.14 24.77
CA THR A 401 -6.13 -4.77 24.88
C THR A 401 -6.37 -5.34 26.26
N ASP A 402 -5.32 -5.83 26.91
CA ASP A 402 -5.32 -6.29 28.29
C ASP A 402 -3.99 -5.88 28.91
N THR A 403 -3.98 -5.57 30.20
CA THR A 403 -2.79 -5.13 30.95
C THR A 403 -2.22 -6.19 31.88
N GLU A 404 -2.89 -7.34 32.03
CA GLU A 404 -2.36 -8.48 32.79
C GLU A 404 -1.19 -9.14 32.05
N ASP A 405 -1.31 -9.31 30.74
CA ASP A 405 -0.32 -9.99 29.88
C ASP A 405 0.53 -9.03 29.02
N TYR A 406 0.46 -7.72 29.25
CA TYR A 406 1.12 -6.72 28.41
C TYR A 406 2.46 -6.23 28.99
N GLU A 407 3.55 -6.47 28.25
CA GLU A 407 4.84 -5.87 28.52
C GLU A 407 4.97 -4.51 27.81
N PRO A 408 5.21 -3.40 28.54
CA PRO A 408 5.32 -2.08 27.93
C PRO A 408 6.55 -1.94 27.04
N GLU A 409 6.34 -1.53 25.78
CA GLU A 409 7.43 -1.29 24.82
C GLU A 409 8.33 -0.08 25.17
N SER A 410 7.96 0.73 26.16
CA SER A 410 8.73 1.91 26.58
C SER A 410 8.41 2.34 28.00
N LYS A 411 9.36 3.02 28.65
CA LYS A 411 9.19 3.62 29.99
C LYS A 411 8.05 4.66 30.05
N TYR A 412 7.83 5.42 28.97
CA TYR A 412 6.71 6.36 28.91
C TYR A 412 5.35 5.65 29.00
N LEU A 413 5.23 4.50 28.33
CA LEU A 413 4.01 3.70 28.36
C LEU A 413 3.86 2.96 29.68
N GLU A 414 4.96 2.42 30.23
CA GLU A 414 4.98 1.84 31.58
C GLU A 414 4.46 2.85 32.60
N ALA A 415 4.92 4.10 32.57
CA ALA A 415 4.45 5.15 33.47
C ALA A 415 2.94 5.42 33.34
N ALA A 416 2.43 5.48 32.10
CA ALA A 416 1.00 5.67 31.83
C ALA A 416 0.11 4.49 32.28
N LEU A 417 0.69 3.29 32.43
CA LEU A 417 0.00 2.10 32.93
C LEU A 417 0.10 1.96 34.44
N VAL A 418 1.20 2.43 35.04
CA VAL A 418 1.33 2.51 36.51
C VAL A 418 0.36 3.55 37.06
N ASN A 419 0.29 4.73 36.44
CA ASN A 419 -0.62 5.80 36.86
C ASN A 419 -1.15 6.57 35.64
N ASP A 420 -2.46 6.52 35.41
CA ASP A 420 -3.10 7.14 34.24
C ASP A 420 -2.94 8.68 34.19
N VAL A 421 -2.65 9.33 35.32
CA VAL A 421 -2.31 10.76 35.37
C VAL A 421 -1.09 11.07 34.51
N MET A 422 -0.19 10.10 34.31
CA MET A 422 0.96 10.26 33.43
C MET A 422 0.58 10.45 31.96
N LEU A 423 -0.64 10.11 31.52
CA LEU A 423 -1.13 10.50 30.19
C LEU A 423 -1.23 12.02 30.01
N LYS A 424 -1.28 12.77 31.12
CA LYS A 424 -1.25 14.24 31.13
C LYS A 424 0.16 14.81 31.29
N ASP A 425 1.17 13.96 31.57
CA ASP A 425 2.56 14.36 31.72
C ASP A 425 3.13 14.95 30.41
N PRO A 426 3.89 16.06 30.46
CA PRO A 426 4.45 16.69 29.26
C PRO A 426 5.34 15.76 28.41
N ALA A 427 6.12 14.88 29.03
CA ALA A 427 7.04 13.99 28.32
C ALA A 427 6.29 12.82 27.67
N VAL A 428 5.31 12.25 28.37
CA VAL A 428 4.43 11.18 27.85
C VAL A 428 3.54 11.72 26.71
N LYS A 429 2.95 12.90 26.86
CA LYS A 429 2.21 13.57 25.77
C LYS A 429 3.08 13.79 24.54
N GLN A 430 4.31 14.27 24.72
CA GLN A 430 5.26 14.45 23.62
C GLN A 430 5.66 13.12 22.98
N PHE A 431 5.72 12.02 23.74
CA PHE A 431 5.94 10.68 23.20
C PHE A 431 4.74 10.21 22.35
N ILE A 432 3.50 10.36 22.85
CA ILE A 432 2.28 10.03 22.10
C ILE A 432 2.18 10.86 20.81
N TYR A 433 2.39 12.18 20.89
CA TYR A 433 2.40 13.05 19.72
C TYR A 433 3.45 12.62 18.68
N ARG A 434 4.67 12.25 19.10
CA ARG A 434 5.70 11.73 18.19
C ARG A 434 5.25 10.44 17.48
N LYS A 435 4.58 9.52 18.17
CA LYS A 435 4.00 8.32 17.55
C LYS A 435 2.88 8.66 16.55
N LEU A 436 2.06 9.68 16.85
CA LEU A 436 0.99 10.13 15.96
C LEU A 436 1.45 11.03 14.80
N LYS A 437 2.62 11.66 14.90
CA LYS A 437 3.08 12.70 13.98
C LYS A 437 3.04 12.26 12.52
N LYS A 438 3.50 11.03 12.24
CA LYS A 438 3.44 10.45 10.89
C LYS A 438 2.00 10.41 10.37
N SER A 439 1.06 9.94 11.18
CA SER A 439 -0.37 9.87 10.81
C SER A 439 -1.01 11.24 10.62
N ILE A 440 -0.58 12.27 11.37
CA ILE A 440 -1.02 13.67 11.18
C ILE A 440 -0.46 14.23 9.87
N ASP A 441 0.83 14.02 9.58
CA ASP A 441 1.44 14.49 8.33
C ASP A 441 0.84 13.77 7.11
N GLU A 442 0.51 12.49 7.25
CA GLU A 442 -0.22 11.73 6.24
C GLU A 442 -1.66 12.25 6.04
N ALA A 443 -2.33 12.73 7.10
CA ALA A 443 -3.66 13.33 6.98
C ALA A 443 -3.63 14.64 6.15
N LYS A 444 -2.54 15.42 6.20
CA LYS A 444 -2.36 16.63 5.36
C LYS A 444 -2.33 16.31 3.87
N VAL A 445 -1.96 15.08 3.52
CA VAL A 445 -1.97 14.56 2.15
C VAL A 445 -3.17 13.65 1.89
N GLY A 446 -4.28 13.79 2.61
CA GLY A 446 -5.52 13.07 2.29
C GLY A 446 -5.69 11.69 2.91
N LYS A 447 -4.78 11.21 3.76
CA LYS A 447 -4.93 9.92 4.46
C LYS A 447 -5.78 10.06 5.72
N ILE A 448 -7.00 10.55 5.55
CA ILE A 448 -8.04 10.65 6.58
C ILE A 448 -8.90 9.38 6.61
N TYR A 449 -9.43 9.02 7.77
CA TYR A 449 -10.36 7.92 7.95
C TYR A 449 -11.77 8.29 7.47
N CYS A 450 -12.32 7.49 6.56
CA CYS A 450 -13.71 7.55 6.10
C CYS A 450 -14.38 6.17 6.25
N SER A 451 -15.71 6.15 6.30
CA SER A 451 -16.48 4.90 6.32
C SER A 451 -16.30 4.14 5.02
N GLY A 452 -15.95 2.86 5.12
CA GLY A 452 -15.67 1.98 3.99
C GLY A 452 -14.40 1.16 4.20
N PHE A 453 -14.26 0.11 3.40
CA PHE A 453 -13.07 -0.75 3.40
C PHE A 453 -12.89 -1.42 2.04
N TYR A 454 -11.78 -2.14 1.88
CA TYR A 454 -11.41 -2.78 0.62
C TYR A 454 -12.01 -4.17 0.50
N HIS A 455 -12.47 -4.51 -0.71
CA HIS A 455 -12.99 -5.82 -1.08
C HIS A 455 -12.23 -6.35 -2.29
N THR A 456 -11.96 -7.65 -2.33
CA THR A 456 -11.46 -8.32 -3.54
C THR A 456 -12.63 -8.54 -4.51
N GLY A 457 -12.45 -8.15 -5.77
CA GLY A 457 -13.50 -8.28 -6.78
C GLY A 457 -13.54 -9.66 -7.42
N VAL A 458 -14.74 -10.14 -7.71
CA VAL A 458 -15.04 -11.30 -8.56
C VAL A 458 -16.18 -10.98 -9.52
N GLY A 459 -16.27 -11.68 -10.66
CA GLY A 459 -17.42 -11.56 -11.56
C GLY A 459 -18.65 -12.30 -11.04
N ASP A 460 -19.80 -12.13 -11.69
CA ASP A 460 -21.06 -12.83 -11.38
C ASP A 460 -20.91 -14.36 -11.50
N MET A 461 -20.77 -15.04 -10.36
CA MET A 461 -20.46 -16.47 -10.32
C MET A 461 -21.61 -17.36 -10.80
N ILE A 462 -22.86 -16.87 -10.82
CA ILE A 462 -23.96 -17.61 -11.44
C ILE A 462 -23.81 -17.58 -12.96
N GLY A 463 -23.49 -16.40 -13.51
CA GLY A 463 -23.18 -16.26 -14.93
C GLY A 463 -21.97 -17.09 -15.34
N TYR A 464 -20.96 -17.18 -14.48
CA TYR A 464 -19.78 -18.01 -14.70
C TYR A 464 -20.14 -19.50 -14.81
N LEU A 465 -20.99 -20.01 -13.91
CA LEU A 465 -21.43 -21.40 -13.95
C LEU A 465 -22.31 -21.72 -15.15
N GLN A 466 -23.21 -20.82 -15.54
CA GLN A 466 -24.03 -20.97 -16.76
C GLN A 466 -23.11 -21.13 -17.99
N TYR A 467 -22.11 -20.27 -18.11
CA TYR A 467 -21.12 -20.38 -19.18
C TYR A 467 -20.35 -21.71 -19.11
N ALA A 468 -19.97 -22.14 -17.91
CA ALA A 468 -19.20 -23.37 -17.70
C ALA A 468 -19.92 -24.64 -18.21
N VAL A 469 -21.25 -24.67 -18.16
CA VAL A 469 -22.06 -25.79 -18.67
C VAL A 469 -22.65 -25.55 -20.07
N GLY A 470 -22.28 -24.46 -20.73
CA GLY A 470 -22.69 -24.15 -22.10
C GLY A 470 -24.06 -23.47 -22.23
N GLU A 471 -24.63 -22.94 -21.15
CA GLU A 471 -25.81 -22.08 -21.19
C GLU A 471 -25.44 -20.64 -21.57
N GLU A 472 -26.42 -19.86 -22.04
CA GLU A 472 -26.25 -18.43 -22.25
C GLU A 472 -26.17 -17.70 -20.89
N PRO A 473 -25.07 -16.98 -20.58
CA PRO A 473 -24.91 -16.36 -19.27
C PRO A 473 -25.88 -15.20 -19.04
N VAL A 474 -26.74 -15.35 -18.03
CA VAL A 474 -27.66 -14.33 -17.52
C VAL A 474 -27.19 -13.82 -16.15
N GLY A 475 -26.66 -14.70 -15.30
CA GLY A 475 -26.22 -14.37 -13.94
C GLY A 475 -27.35 -13.94 -13.01
N CYS A 476 -27.00 -13.18 -11.98
CA CYS A 476 -27.87 -12.77 -10.88
C CYS A 476 -27.77 -11.29 -10.49
N LEU A 477 -26.96 -10.49 -11.20
CA LEU A 477 -26.82 -9.04 -11.01
C LEU A 477 -27.18 -8.27 -12.28
N GLY A 478 -27.92 -7.16 -12.14
CA GLY A 478 -28.24 -6.24 -13.23
C GLY A 478 -27.20 -5.14 -13.46
N GLU A 479 -27.51 -4.22 -14.38
CA GLU A 479 -26.70 -3.01 -14.63
C GLU A 479 -26.56 -2.17 -13.35
N ARG A 480 -25.33 -1.71 -13.06
CA ARG A 480 -24.91 -0.96 -11.86
C ARG A 480 -25.12 -1.67 -10.54
N GLU A 481 -25.47 -2.95 -10.55
CA GLU A 481 -25.63 -3.76 -9.36
C GLU A 481 -24.34 -4.49 -9.03
N LEU A 482 -23.91 -4.41 -7.77
CA LEU A 482 -22.86 -5.24 -7.19
C LEU A 482 -23.42 -5.95 -5.95
N TYR A 483 -22.77 -7.04 -5.55
CA TYR A 483 -23.12 -7.74 -4.31
C TYR A 483 -21.92 -7.87 -3.37
N THR A 484 -22.12 -7.47 -2.14
CA THR A 484 -21.29 -7.87 -1.01
C THR A 484 -22.19 -8.02 0.19
N ALA A 485 -21.89 -8.99 1.06
CA ALA A 485 -22.74 -9.24 2.20
C ALA A 485 -22.52 -8.25 3.36
N ASN A 486 -21.52 -7.38 3.26
CA ASN A 486 -21.07 -6.50 4.35
C ASN A 486 -21.71 -5.11 4.36
N PHE A 487 -22.45 -4.75 3.32
CA PHE A 487 -23.21 -3.51 3.26
C PHE A 487 -24.69 -3.80 3.12
N GLU A 488 -25.49 -2.92 3.71
CA GLU A 488 -26.93 -2.89 3.46
C GLU A 488 -27.22 -2.50 2.00
N PRO A 489 -28.34 -2.98 1.42
CA PRO A 489 -28.74 -2.59 0.08
C PRO A 489 -28.86 -1.07 -0.05
N GLY A 490 -28.28 -0.49 -1.10
CA GLY A 490 -28.27 0.95 -1.29
C GLY A 490 -27.15 1.45 -2.20
N TYR A 491 -27.06 2.76 -2.36
CA TYR A 491 -25.98 3.38 -3.13
C TYR A 491 -24.64 3.25 -2.42
N CYS A 492 -23.60 3.02 -3.20
CA CYS A 492 -22.22 2.96 -2.73
C CYS A 492 -21.29 3.49 -3.84
N CYS A 493 -20.15 4.04 -3.46
CA CYS A 493 -19.07 4.37 -4.38
C CYS A 493 -17.96 3.33 -4.29
N SER A 494 -17.53 2.84 -5.45
CA SER A 494 -16.40 1.93 -5.63
C SER A 494 -15.22 2.68 -6.23
N PHE A 495 -14.03 2.45 -5.67
CA PHE A 495 -12.79 3.07 -6.09
C PHE A 495 -11.69 2.02 -6.24
N ARG A 496 -10.81 2.20 -7.23
CA ARG A 496 -9.59 1.41 -7.39
C ARG A 496 -8.39 2.33 -7.52
N SER A 497 -7.26 1.93 -6.94
CA SER A 497 -6.00 2.67 -7.10
C SER A 497 -5.09 2.06 -8.18
N PRO A 498 -4.23 2.87 -8.81
CA PRO A 498 -4.21 4.35 -8.75
C PRO A 498 -5.40 4.96 -9.50
N LEU A 499 -5.82 6.16 -9.10
CA LEU A 499 -6.99 6.87 -9.64
C LEU A 499 -6.57 8.29 -9.99
N VAL A 500 -6.84 8.74 -11.22
CA VAL A 500 -6.44 10.08 -11.68
C VAL A 500 -7.55 10.86 -12.36
N ASP A 501 -8.56 10.20 -12.91
CA ASP A 501 -9.69 10.85 -13.60
C ASP A 501 -11.00 10.70 -12.79
N PRO A 502 -11.80 11.77 -12.63
CA PRO A 502 -13.07 11.68 -11.89
C PRO A 502 -14.08 10.66 -12.42
N SER A 503 -14.03 10.34 -13.71
CA SER A 503 -14.92 9.34 -14.31
C SER A 503 -14.64 7.91 -13.85
N GLU A 504 -13.50 7.64 -13.22
CA GLU A 504 -13.17 6.33 -12.67
C GLU A 504 -13.94 6.00 -11.38
N VAL A 505 -14.50 7.01 -10.71
CA VAL A 505 -15.32 6.82 -9.51
C VAL A 505 -16.64 6.18 -9.92
N ASN A 506 -16.83 4.91 -9.53
CA ASN A 506 -18.00 4.16 -9.93
C ASN A 506 -19.09 4.25 -8.83
N LYS A 507 -20.26 4.79 -9.19
CA LYS A 507 -21.43 4.85 -8.30
C LYS A 507 -22.35 3.70 -8.65
N ILE A 508 -22.46 2.75 -7.73
CA ILE A 508 -23.16 1.48 -7.88
C ILE A 508 -24.26 1.34 -6.85
N LYS A 509 -25.05 0.27 -6.99
CA LYS A 509 -26.05 -0.15 -6.01
C LYS A 509 -25.69 -1.53 -5.46
N ILE A 510 -25.57 -1.64 -4.14
CA ILE A 510 -25.51 -2.93 -3.46
C ILE A 510 -26.92 -3.52 -3.41
N VAL A 511 -27.07 -4.77 -3.83
CA VAL A 511 -28.37 -5.44 -3.95
C VAL A 511 -28.43 -6.77 -3.19
N ARG A 512 -29.64 -7.28 -2.99
CA ARG A 512 -29.95 -8.61 -2.45
C ARG A 512 -31.11 -9.18 -3.25
N ASN A 513 -31.04 -10.47 -3.57
CA ASN A 513 -32.13 -11.23 -4.21
C ASN A 513 -32.11 -12.69 -3.72
N ASP A 514 -33.08 -13.49 -4.15
CA ASP A 514 -33.26 -14.86 -3.66
C ASP A 514 -32.07 -15.77 -4.02
N ILE A 515 -31.48 -15.60 -5.21
CA ILE A 515 -30.30 -16.37 -5.65
C ILE A 515 -29.09 -16.03 -4.78
N LEU A 516 -28.84 -14.73 -4.55
CA LEU A 516 -27.76 -14.24 -3.71
C LEU A 516 -27.89 -14.74 -2.27
N THR A 517 -29.11 -14.70 -1.73
CA THR A 517 -29.40 -15.16 -0.36
C THR A 517 -29.28 -16.68 -0.25
N LYS A 518 -29.69 -17.43 -1.27
CA LYS A 518 -29.60 -18.89 -1.27
C LYS A 518 -28.16 -19.38 -1.37
N TRP A 519 -27.35 -18.78 -2.25
CA TRP A 519 -26.07 -19.35 -2.65
C TRP A 519 -24.84 -18.59 -2.19
N PHE A 520 -24.94 -17.32 -1.77
CA PHE A 520 -23.76 -16.49 -1.47
C PHE A 520 -23.80 -15.84 -0.08
N ASP A 521 -24.71 -16.25 0.80
CA ASP A 521 -24.85 -15.63 2.13
C ASP A 521 -23.58 -15.76 3.00
N TYR A 522 -22.73 -16.76 2.72
CA TYR A 522 -21.40 -16.92 3.34
C TYR A 522 -20.39 -15.84 2.96
N PHE A 523 -20.70 -14.95 2.00
CA PHE A 523 -19.93 -13.72 1.78
C PHE A 523 -19.99 -12.82 3.02
N LYS A 524 -20.96 -13.06 3.92
CA LYS A 524 -21.04 -12.37 5.19
C LYS A 524 -19.73 -12.54 5.93
N ASP A 525 -19.26 -11.42 6.48
CA ASP A 525 -18.01 -11.33 7.21
C ASP A 525 -16.75 -11.55 6.35
N GLN A 526 -16.84 -11.60 5.02
CA GLN A 526 -15.70 -11.76 4.11
C GLN A 526 -15.53 -10.54 3.20
N ASP A 527 -14.30 -10.08 2.99
CA ASP A 527 -13.98 -8.91 2.15
C ASP A 527 -14.05 -9.18 0.63
N VAL A 528 -15.15 -9.75 0.14
CA VAL A 528 -15.37 -10.04 -1.29
C VAL A 528 -16.55 -9.22 -1.82
N VAL A 529 -16.44 -8.77 -3.08
CA VAL A 529 -17.52 -8.10 -3.82
C VAL A 529 -17.66 -8.71 -5.21
N MET A 530 -18.91 -8.98 -5.62
CA MET A 530 -19.27 -9.53 -6.91
C MET A 530 -19.78 -8.45 -7.85
N PHE A 531 -19.25 -8.43 -9.07
CA PHE A 531 -19.55 -7.47 -10.12
C PHE A 531 -20.51 -8.05 -11.16
N ASN A 532 -21.39 -7.19 -11.70
CA ASN A 532 -22.27 -7.55 -12.82
C ASN A 532 -21.52 -7.70 -14.15
N MET A 533 -22.22 -8.21 -15.16
CA MET A 533 -21.74 -8.41 -16.54
C MET A 533 -22.47 -7.54 -17.58
N TYR A 534 -23.13 -6.47 -17.15
CA TYR A 534 -24.07 -5.70 -17.97
C TYR A 534 -23.61 -4.28 -18.27
N ASP A 535 -22.57 -3.78 -17.60
CA ASP A 535 -22.03 -2.45 -17.84
C ASP A 535 -20.49 -2.40 -17.77
N VAL A 536 -19.95 -1.19 -17.85
CA VAL A 536 -18.52 -0.92 -17.81
C VAL A 536 -17.97 -0.72 -16.40
N SER A 537 -18.65 -1.21 -15.35
CA SER A 537 -18.26 -1.01 -13.94
C SER A 537 -16.82 -1.43 -13.61
N ALA A 538 -16.36 -2.55 -14.19
CA ALA A 538 -14.98 -3.00 -14.04
C ALA A 538 -14.01 -2.18 -14.94
N PRO A 539 -14.23 -2.07 -16.27
CA PRO A 539 -13.38 -1.24 -17.14
C PRO A 539 -13.21 0.22 -16.70
N GLN A 540 -14.27 0.85 -16.20
CA GLN A 540 -14.28 2.23 -15.70
C GLN A 540 -13.23 2.45 -14.60
N GLN A 541 -13.02 1.45 -13.75
CA GLN A 541 -12.12 1.53 -12.61
C GLN A 541 -10.74 0.99 -12.98
N GLY A 542 -9.95 1.76 -13.72
CA GLY A 542 -8.58 1.33 -13.97
C GLY A 542 -8.40 0.28 -15.08
N GLY A 543 -9.45 -0.13 -15.81
CA GLY A 543 -9.39 -1.30 -16.69
C GLY A 543 -9.38 -2.61 -15.89
N ALA A 544 -10.24 -2.69 -14.86
CA ALA A 544 -10.14 -3.74 -13.87
C ALA A 544 -10.35 -5.17 -14.40
N ASP A 545 -9.56 -6.10 -13.88
CA ASP A 545 -9.81 -7.54 -13.96
C ASP A 545 -10.13 -8.11 -12.56
N PHE A 546 -10.32 -9.42 -12.48
CA PHE A 546 -10.64 -10.15 -11.26
C PHE A 546 -9.55 -11.14 -10.86
N ASP A 547 -8.28 -10.87 -11.21
CA ASP A 547 -7.15 -11.74 -10.89
C ASP A 547 -6.63 -11.61 -9.44
N GLY A 548 -7.29 -10.77 -8.63
CA GLY A 548 -6.98 -10.43 -7.25
C GLY A 548 -6.92 -8.91 -6.99
N ASP A 549 -7.63 -8.15 -7.82
CA ASP A 549 -7.81 -6.71 -7.72
C ASP A 549 -8.76 -6.34 -6.58
N ILE A 550 -8.46 -5.23 -5.92
CA ILE A 550 -9.16 -4.78 -4.72
C ILE A 550 -9.79 -3.40 -4.92
N PHE A 551 -10.99 -3.24 -4.38
CA PHE A 551 -11.85 -2.08 -4.57
C PHE A 551 -12.23 -1.52 -3.21
N TYR A 552 -11.99 -0.23 -2.99
CA TYR A 552 -12.50 0.46 -1.82
C TYR A 552 -13.98 0.76 -2.03
N LEU A 553 -14.83 0.23 -1.15
CA LEU A 553 -16.27 0.48 -1.16
C LEU A 553 -16.64 1.40 0.00
N SER A 554 -17.39 2.47 -0.31
CA SER A 554 -17.88 3.41 0.69
C SER A 554 -19.36 3.69 0.52
N ASN A 555 -20.11 3.51 1.61
CA ASN A 555 -21.51 3.89 1.74
C ASN A 555 -21.68 5.26 2.44
N ASP A 556 -20.61 6.05 2.57
CA ASP A 556 -20.67 7.38 3.20
C ASP A 556 -21.49 8.34 2.31
N PRO A 557 -22.58 8.95 2.81
CA PRO A 557 -23.42 9.84 2.01
C PRO A 557 -22.65 11.02 1.41
N ILE A 558 -21.68 11.59 2.14
CA ILE A 558 -20.88 12.71 1.61
C ILE A 558 -20.09 12.25 0.40
N ILE A 559 -19.54 11.03 0.41
CA ILE A 559 -18.79 10.47 -0.71
C ILE A 559 -19.72 10.16 -1.88
N ILE A 560 -20.88 9.55 -1.63
CA ILE A 560 -21.88 9.19 -2.65
C ILE A 560 -22.42 10.44 -3.37
N ASP A 561 -22.67 11.51 -2.64
CA ASP A 561 -23.23 12.76 -3.15
C ASP A 561 -22.16 13.67 -3.78
N SER A 562 -20.88 13.32 -3.62
CA SER A 562 -19.76 14.05 -4.23
C SER A 562 -19.22 13.37 -5.48
N LYS A 563 -19.88 12.32 -5.99
CA LYS A 563 -19.47 11.69 -7.25
C LYS A 563 -19.64 12.69 -8.41
N ILE A 564 -18.59 12.87 -9.20
CA ILE A 564 -18.60 13.76 -10.37
C ILE A 564 -19.18 13.03 -11.57
N ASP A 565 -20.20 13.60 -12.21
CA ASP A 565 -20.77 13.07 -13.45
C ASP A 565 -19.93 13.49 -14.67
N LYS A 566 -18.96 12.63 -15.00
CA LYS A 566 -18.11 12.74 -16.19
C LYS A 566 -18.24 11.47 -17.04
N HIS A 567 -18.33 11.61 -18.35
CA HIS A 567 -18.31 10.46 -19.27
C HIS A 567 -17.02 9.65 -19.10
N ILE A 568 -17.19 8.32 -19.09
CA ILE A 568 -16.12 7.37 -18.75
C ILE A 568 -15.06 7.37 -19.85
N ILE A 569 -13.81 7.58 -19.46
CA ILE A 569 -12.65 7.42 -20.34
C ILE A 569 -12.23 5.94 -20.38
N LEU A 570 -12.25 5.33 -21.56
CA LEU A 570 -11.78 3.96 -21.78
C LEU A 570 -10.66 3.92 -22.83
N ASP A 571 -9.74 2.98 -22.63
CA ASP A 571 -8.72 2.65 -23.62
C ASP A 571 -9.29 1.66 -24.63
N ILE A 572 -9.66 2.15 -25.81
CA ILE A 572 -10.17 1.28 -26.89
C ILE A 572 -9.06 0.45 -27.57
N GLU A 573 -7.79 0.71 -27.25
CA GLU A 573 -6.62 -0.01 -27.74
C GLU A 573 -5.88 -0.77 -26.61
N ASP A 574 -6.59 -1.15 -25.53
CA ASP A 574 -5.99 -1.64 -24.28
C ASP A 574 -5.06 -2.86 -24.47
N LYS A 575 -5.42 -3.77 -25.39
CA LYS A 575 -4.69 -5.04 -25.63
C LYS A 575 -3.48 -4.93 -26.56
N VAL A 576 -3.02 -3.73 -26.92
CA VAL A 576 -1.84 -3.55 -27.80
C VAL A 576 -0.55 -3.96 -27.09
N THR A 577 0.18 -4.89 -27.70
CA THR A 577 1.50 -5.34 -27.25
C THR A 577 2.61 -4.98 -28.23
N ALA A 578 3.85 -5.05 -27.77
CA ALA A 578 5.02 -5.06 -28.63
C ALA A 578 4.95 -6.24 -29.62
N GLN A 579 5.65 -6.08 -30.75
CA GLN A 579 5.76 -7.13 -31.75
C GLN A 579 6.52 -8.34 -31.20
N SER A 580 6.16 -9.51 -31.72
CA SER A 580 6.91 -10.74 -31.49
C SER A 580 8.36 -10.59 -31.98
N LYS A 581 9.30 -11.20 -31.27
CA LYS A 581 10.73 -11.20 -31.57
C LYS A 581 11.32 -12.58 -31.28
N PRO A 582 12.43 -12.95 -31.95
CA PRO A 582 13.20 -14.13 -31.58
C PRO A 582 13.61 -14.09 -30.10
N TYR A 583 13.45 -15.20 -29.39
CA TYR A 583 13.77 -15.32 -27.96
C TYR A 583 15.28 -15.55 -27.76
N THR A 584 16.08 -14.52 -28.08
CA THR A 584 17.55 -14.55 -27.96
C THR A 584 18.04 -13.72 -26.79
N LYS A 585 19.31 -13.94 -26.41
CA LYS A 585 19.99 -13.23 -25.32
C LYS A 585 20.01 -11.72 -25.55
N GLU A 586 20.24 -11.27 -26.79
CA GLU A 586 20.29 -9.86 -27.17
C GLU A 586 18.92 -9.19 -26.95
N ASN A 587 17.84 -9.84 -27.39
CA ASN A 587 16.48 -9.32 -27.20
C ASN A 587 16.07 -9.30 -25.72
N LEU A 588 16.53 -10.27 -24.91
CA LEU A 588 16.36 -10.26 -23.47
C LEU A 588 17.09 -9.09 -22.80
N ILE A 589 18.33 -8.80 -23.21
CA ILE A 589 19.12 -7.66 -22.71
C ILE A 589 18.41 -6.33 -23.03
N GLU A 590 17.91 -6.15 -24.26
CA GLU A 590 17.15 -4.95 -24.61
C GLU A 590 15.88 -4.79 -23.77
N TYR A 591 15.12 -5.86 -23.59
CA TYR A 591 13.97 -5.88 -22.70
C TYR A 591 14.36 -5.46 -21.27
N GLU A 592 15.45 -6.02 -20.75
CA GLU A 592 15.96 -5.73 -19.41
C GLU A 592 16.36 -4.26 -19.23
N VAL A 593 17.08 -3.67 -20.19
CA VAL A 593 17.50 -2.26 -20.14
C VAL A 593 16.29 -1.31 -20.24
N MET A 594 15.31 -1.64 -21.09
CA MET A 594 14.13 -0.80 -21.30
C MET A 594 13.20 -0.73 -20.08
N THR A 595 13.12 -1.81 -19.29
CA THR A 595 12.09 -2.02 -18.25
C THR A 595 12.59 -1.83 -16.80
N ARG A 596 13.44 -0.82 -16.57
CA ARG A 596 14.06 -0.49 -15.27
C ARG A 596 13.61 0.84 -14.66
N ASP A 597 12.56 1.44 -15.21
CA ASP A 597 11.94 2.67 -14.72
C ASP A 597 10.43 2.52 -14.64
N ASN A 598 9.82 3.30 -13.75
CA ASN A 598 8.37 3.40 -13.58
C ASN A 598 7.97 4.88 -13.57
N ARG A 599 7.03 5.26 -14.45
CA ARG A 599 6.52 6.63 -14.58
C ARG A 599 5.14 6.85 -13.99
N ILE A 600 4.54 5.85 -13.34
CA ILE A 600 3.21 5.96 -12.71
C ILE A 600 3.16 7.16 -11.75
N GLY A 601 4.18 7.31 -10.89
CA GLY A 601 4.25 8.43 -9.95
C GLY A 601 4.43 9.80 -10.64
N GLU A 602 5.19 9.85 -11.74
CA GLU A 602 5.34 11.07 -12.55
C GLU A 602 3.99 11.48 -13.17
N ILE A 603 3.30 10.55 -13.83
CA ILE A 603 2.00 10.77 -14.48
C ILE A 603 0.95 11.19 -13.44
N THR A 604 0.89 10.49 -12.30
CA THR A 604 -0.05 10.81 -11.21
C THR A 604 0.21 12.20 -10.63
N ASN A 605 1.47 12.62 -10.48
CA ASN A 605 1.81 13.97 -10.03
C ASN A 605 1.36 15.04 -11.04
N VAL A 606 1.46 14.78 -12.35
CA VAL A 606 0.94 15.69 -13.40
C VAL A 606 -0.58 15.82 -13.27
N ALA A 607 -1.29 14.71 -13.18
CA ALA A 607 -2.76 14.71 -13.03
C ALA A 607 -3.19 15.45 -11.77
N THR A 608 -2.58 15.13 -10.63
CA THR A 608 -2.81 15.81 -9.34
C THR A 608 -2.56 17.32 -9.45
N SER A 609 -1.51 17.74 -10.16
CA SER A 609 -1.20 19.15 -10.40
C SER A 609 -2.20 19.86 -11.33
N ILE A 610 -2.95 19.12 -12.13
CA ILE A 610 -4.01 19.67 -12.99
C ILE A 610 -5.33 19.74 -12.23
N GLU A 611 -5.76 18.65 -11.60
CA GLU A 611 -7.03 18.55 -10.85
C GLU A 611 -7.12 19.55 -9.70
N ASN A 612 -6.00 19.95 -9.10
CA ASN A 612 -5.97 20.91 -8.00
C ASN A 612 -5.83 22.37 -8.46
N LYS A 613 -5.89 22.68 -9.76
CA LYS A 613 -5.92 24.06 -10.26
C LYS A 613 -7.35 24.58 -10.34
N TYR A 614 -7.56 25.78 -9.80
CA TYR A 614 -8.83 26.47 -9.90
C TYR A 614 -8.83 27.46 -11.07
N THR A 615 -9.91 27.46 -11.86
CA THR A 615 -10.15 28.41 -12.94
C THR A 615 -11.65 28.52 -13.19
N THR A 616 -12.12 29.73 -13.52
CA THR A 616 -13.50 29.99 -13.94
C THR A 616 -13.66 30.03 -15.47
N ASN A 617 -12.55 29.98 -16.21
CA ASN A 617 -12.59 29.95 -17.68
C ASN A 617 -13.01 28.55 -18.18
N PRO A 618 -14.16 28.42 -18.88
CA PRO A 618 -14.66 27.12 -19.33
C PRO A 618 -13.73 26.37 -20.29
N ASP A 619 -12.98 27.08 -21.14
CA ASP A 619 -12.04 26.45 -22.08
C ASP A 619 -10.88 25.79 -21.34
N ILE A 620 -10.40 26.42 -20.26
CA ILE A 620 -9.34 25.86 -19.42
C ILE A 620 -9.87 24.69 -18.60
N GLN A 621 -11.10 24.76 -18.09
CA GLN A 621 -11.75 23.64 -17.39
C GLN A 621 -11.86 22.41 -18.30
N LYS A 622 -12.34 22.60 -19.54
CA LYS A 622 -12.41 21.54 -20.55
C LYS A 622 -11.02 20.98 -20.84
N LEU A 623 -10.03 21.86 -21.08
CA LEU A 623 -8.65 21.44 -21.35
C LEU A 623 -8.08 20.57 -20.22
N TYR A 624 -8.26 20.97 -18.96
CA TYR A 624 -7.80 20.21 -17.80
C TYR A 624 -8.55 18.88 -17.64
N SER A 625 -9.87 18.87 -17.89
CA SER A 625 -10.67 17.66 -17.90
C SER A 625 -10.19 16.65 -18.95
N ASP A 626 -9.86 17.12 -20.15
CA ASP A 626 -9.34 16.29 -21.24
C ASP A 626 -7.90 15.84 -20.97
N TYR A 627 -7.06 16.68 -20.36
CA TYR A 627 -5.72 16.27 -19.90
C TYR A 627 -5.78 15.19 -18.84
N SER A 628 -6.71 15.28 -17.88
CA SER A 628 -6.92 14.24 -16.87
C SER A 628 -7.29 12.90 -17.51
N SER A 629 -8.25 12.91 -18.45
CA SER A 629 -8.66 11.71 -19.18
C SER A 629 -7.52 11.13 -20.02
N LEU A 630 -6.73 11.99 -20.66
CA LEU A 630 -5.55 11.55 -21.41
C LEU A 630 -4.50 10.92 -20.47
N LEU A 631 -4.21 11.55 -19.33
CA LEU A 631 -3.26 11.06 -18.33
C LEU A 631 -3.68 9.72 -17.73
N ARG A 632 -4.98 9.46 -17.62
CA ARG A 632 -5.50 8.15 -17.23
C ARG A 632 -5.10 7.05 -18.19
N ILE A 633 -5.19 7.29 -19.50
CA ILE A 633 -4.73 6.34 -20.53
C ILE A 633 -3.20 6.17 -20.46
N PHE A 634 -2.45 7.26 -20.30
CA PHE A 634 -0.99 7.18 -20.06
C PHE A 634 -0.65 6.30 -18.85
N GLN A 635 -1.40 6.44 -17.75
CA GLN A 635 -1.19 5.66 -16.55
C GLN A 635 -1.48 4.16 -16.78
N GLY A 636 -2.58 3.83 -17.47
CA GLY A 636 -2.91 2.44 -17.84
C GLY A 636 -1.81 1.78 -18.66
N LYS A 637 -1.39 2.42 -19.76
CA LYS A 637 -0.29 1.92 -20.61
C LYS A 637 1.02 1.73 -19.82
N GLU A 638 1.32 2.62 -18.88
CA GLU A 638 2.52 2.52 -18.04
C GLU A 638 2.43 1.38 -17.00
N ILE A 639 1.23 1.09 -16.47
CA ILE A 639 1.02 -0.03 -15.53
C ILE A 639 1.35 -1.36 -16.18
N ASP A 640 0.91 -1.55 -17.43
CA ASP A 640 1.08 -2.78 -18.19
C ASP A 640 2.32 -2.85 -19.07
N PHE A 641 3.10 -1.76 -19.16
CA PHE A 641 4.34 -1.70 -19.97
C PHE A 641 5.27 -2.90 -19.77
N LEU A 642 5.41 -3.41 -18.55
CA LEU A 642 6.27 -4.56 -18.25
C LEU A 642 5.77 -5.89 -18.84
N LYS A 643 4.47 -5.99 -19.10
CA LYS A 643 3.82 -7.17 -19.72
C LYS A 643 3.60 -6.96 -21.21
N THR A 644 3.31 -5.74 -21.65
CA THR A 644 2.99 -5.42 -23.05
C THR A 644 4.21 -5.01 -23.85
N GLY A 645 5.24 -4.43 -23.22
CA GLY A 645 6.38 -3.82 -23.90
C GLY A 645 6.04 -2.51 -24.63
N PHE A 646 4.83 -1.98 -24.45
CA PHE A 646 4.33 -0.79 -25.13
C PHE A 646 4.13 0.38 -24.16
N ARG A 647 4.66 1.56 -24.48
CA ARG A 647 4.66 2.74 -23.60
C ARG A 647 4.39 4.02 -24.36
N TRP A 648 3.61 4.91 -23.76
CA TRP A 648 3.42 6.27 -24.26
C TRP A 648 4.29 7.29 -23.51
N HIS A 649 4.66 8.37 -24.19
CA HIS A 649 5.47 9.45 -23.64
C HIS A 649 4.67 10.76 -23.56
N MET A 650 4.61 11.36 -22.37
CA MET A 650 3.99 12.68 -22.19
C MET A 650 4.76 13.75 -22.95
N ASN A 651 4.02 14.64 -23.62
CA ASN A 651 4.61 15.80 -24.30
C ASN A 651 5.11 16.85 -23.28
N SER A 652 5.85 17.85 -23.77
CA SER A 652 6.36 18.96 -22.95
C SER A 652 5.23 19.77 -22.28
N GLY A 653 4.07 19.88 -22.95
CA GLY A 653 2.88 20.55 -22.47
C GLY A 653 2.32 19.97 -21.17
N LEU A 654 2.23 18.64 -21.06
CA LEU A 654 1.80 17.94 -19.83
C LEU A 654 2.92 17.98 -18.77
N ARG A 655 4.16 17.70 -19.18
CA ARG A 655 5.32 17.68 -18.26
C ARG A 655 5.59 19.01 -17.57
N LYS A 656 5.18 20.15 -18.14
CA LYS A 656 5.34 21.47 -17.50
C LYS A 656 4.64 21.54 -16.13
N HIS A 657 3.58 20.74 -15.91
CA HIS A 657 2.85 20.70 -14.65
C HIS A 657 3.63 20.03 -13.50
N LEU A 658 4.77 19.39 -13.77
CA LEU A 658 5.69 18.88 -12.75
C LEU A 658 6.56 19.97 -12.11
N LYS A 659 6.69 21.14 -12.76
CA LYS A 659 7.52 22.25 -12.27
C LYS A 659 6.98 22.82 -10.95
N GLN A 660 5.66 22.87 -10.81
CA GLN A 660 4.97 23.31 -9.60
C GLN A 660 3.92 22.28 -9.19
N LEU A 661 4.05 21.76 -7.97
CA LEU A 661 3.07 20.85 -7.38
C LEU A 661 2.08 21.61 -6.47
N PRO A 662 0.86 21.11 -6.23
CA PRO A 662 -0.02 21.69 -5.22
C PRO A 662 0.64 21.57 -3.83
N TYR A 663 0.45 22.58 -2.99
CA TYR A 663 1.14 22.70 -1.70
C TYR A 663 1.01 21.44 -0.82
N PHE A 664 -0.21 20.90 -0.68
CA PHE A 664 -0.44 19.69 0.13
C PHE A 664 0.51 18.55 -0.26
N LEU A 665 0.74 18.35 -1.56
CA LEU A 665 1.52 17.23 -2.08
C LEU A 665 3.00 17.33 -1.72
N LEU A 666 3.51 18.51 -1.36
CA LEU A 666 4.89 18.66 -0.88
C LEU A 666 5.15 17.87 0.41
N HIS A 667 4.14 17.62 1.24
CA HIS A 667 4.26 16.80 2.45
C HIS A 667 4.62 15.33 2.13
N ASN A 668 4.33 14.85 0.91
CA ASN A 668 4.82 13.55 0.41
C ASN A 668 6.27 13.58 -0.11
N TYR A 669 6.86 14.76 -0.30
CA TYR A 669 8.19 14.93 -0.89
C TYR A 669 9.08 15.85 -0.05
N PRO A 670 9.69 15.34 1.05
CA PRO A 670 10.48 16.16 1.98
C PRO A 670 11.58 17.00 1.31
N LYS A 671 12.25 16.47 0.28
CA LYS A 671 13.26 17.21 -0.50
C LYS A 671 12.65 18.41 -1.22
N LYS A 672 11.46 18.26 -1.83
CA LYS A 672 10.75 19.36 -2.50
C LYS A 672 10.21 20.37 -1.49
N MET A 673 9.75 19.92 -0.31
CA MET A 673 9.35 20.81 0.79
C MET A 673 10.52 21.66 1.30
N LYS A 674 11.71 21.06 1.47
CA LYS A 674 12.92 21.79 1.86
C LYS A 674 13.29 22.86 0.82
N SER A 675 13.24 22.52 -0.48
CA SER A 675 13.46 23.48 -1.55
C SER A 675 12.45 24.64 -1.52
N TYR A 676 11.17 24.34 -1.31
CA TYR A 676 10.11 25.34 -1.20
C TYR A 676 10.38 26.35 -0.07
N MET A 677 10.71 25.84 1.13
CA MET A 677 11.02 26.70 2.29
C MET A 677 12.27 27.55 2.06
N ASN A 678 13.29 27.01 1.38
CA ASN A 678 14.49 27.76 1.04
C ASN A 678 14.18 28.90 0.04
N ILE A 679 13.36 28.64 -0.98
CA ILE A 679 12.95 29.67 -1.95
C ILE A 679 12.13 30.76 -1.27
N ILE A 680 11.17 30.41 -0.39
CA ILE A 680 10.41 31.39 0.40
C ILE A 680 11.35 32.28 1.23
N LYS A 681 12.33 31.68 1.91
CA LYS A 681 13.28 32.43 2.74
C LYS A 681 14.08 33.42 1.90
N LYS A 682 14.54 33.01 0.72
CA LYS A 682 15.26 33.89 -0.23
C LYS A 682 14.37 35.00 -0.77
N ASN A 683 13.12 34.71 -1.10
CA ASN A 683 12.18 35.66 -1.69
C ASN A 683 11.64 36.70 -0.70
N ARG A 684 11.93 36.58 0.61
CA ARG A 684 11.36 37.44 1.65
C ARG A 684 11.78 38.90 1.51
N ASP A 685 13.03 39.13 1.14
CA ASP A 685 13.66 40.46 1.12
C ASP A 685 14.04 40.90 -0.31
N VAL A 686 13.47 40.24 -1.33
CA VAL A 686 13.75 40.50 -2.76
C VAL A 686 12.53 41.15 -3.42
N SER A 687 12.77 42.14 -4.30
CA SER A 687 11.73 42.78 -5.11
C SER A 687 10.98 41.76 -5.98
N ASP A 688 9.74 42.06 -6.36
CA ASP A 688 8.88 41.10 -7.09
C ASP A 688 9.51 40.58 -8.40
N GLU A 689 10.31 41.40 -9.08
CA GLU A 689 11.02 41.05 -10.31
C GLU A 689 12.21 40.09 -10.09
N GLY A 690 12.79 40.06 -8.87
CA GLY A 690 13.93 39.22 -8.52
C GLY A 690 13.54 37.90 -7.83
N LYS A 691 12.25 37.66 -7.58
CA LYS A 691 11.80 36.47 -6.85
C LYS A 691 12.00 35.19 -7.67
N GLU A 692 12.67 34.22 -7.07
CA GLU A 692 12.78 32.87 -7.63
C GLU A 692 11.38 32.23 -7.69
N HIS A 693 11.07 31.54 -8.80
CA HIS A 693 9.78 30.85 -8.93
C HIS A 693 9.65 29.71 -7.90
N LEU A 694 8.53 29.69 -7.18
CA LEU A 694 8.22 28.61 -6.24
C LEU A 694 8.03 27.28 -6.98
N ASN A 695 8.47 26.18 -6.38
CA ASN A 695 8.25 24.82 -6.87
C ASN A 695 6.89 24.23 -6.44
N ALA A 696 6.01 25.05 -5.85
CA ALA A 696 4.64 24.70 -5.52
C ALA A 696 3.70 25.90 -5.63
N TYR A 697 2.40 25.62 -5.78
CA TYR A 697 1.33 26.60 -5.82
C TYR A 697 0.27 26.32 -4.75
N HIS A 698 -0.37 27.40 -4.28
CA HIS A 698 -1.55 27.35 -3.43
C HIS A 698 -2.79 27.62 -4.29
N SER A 699 -3.85 26.84 -4.07
CA SER A 699 -5.14 26.98 -4.77
C SER A 699 -6.29 26.70 -3.79
N PRO A 700 -7.52 27.12 -4.10
CA PRO A 700 -8.68 26.82 -3.27
C PRO A 700 -9.18 25.37 -3.44
N SER A 701 -8.35 24.45 -3.93
CA SER A 701 -8.71 23.04 -4.11
C SER A 701 -9.04 22.36 -2.78
N PRO A 702 -9.95 21.37 -2.75
CA PRO A 702 -10.30 20.64 -1.53
C PRO A 702 -9.07 20.08 -0.79
N MET A 703 -8.10 19.52 -1.51
CA MET A 703 -6.90 18.95 -0.89
C MET A 703 -6.03 19.99 -0.17
N ASN A 704 -5.94 21.21 -0.70
CA ASN A 704 -5.26 22.31 -0.02
C ASN A 704 -6.10 22.84 1.17
N GLU A 705 -7.43 22.88 1.06
CA GLU A 705 -8.32 23.19 2.19
C GLU A 705 -8.10 22.20 3.35
N LEU A 706 -8.05 20.90 3.03
CA LEU A 706 -7.75 19.85 4.01
C LEU A 706 -6.38 20.05 4.64
N CYS A 707 -5.35 20.28 3.83
CA CYS A 707 -3.99 20.51 4.32
C CYS A 707 -3.94 21.71 5.28
N ASP A 708 -4.53 22.84 4.90
CA ASP A 708 -4.58 24.06 5.71
C ASP A 708 -5.38 23.83 7.00
N TYR A 709 -6.49 23.07 6.93
CA TYR A 709 -7.29 22.69 8.09
C TYR A 709 -6.46 21.86 9.07
N ILE A 710 -5.81 20.78 8.62
CA ILE A 710 -5.00 19.90 9.48
C ILE A 710 -3.79 20.63 10.05
N GLU A 711 -3.11 21.48 9.26
CA GLU A 711 -2.00 22.30 9.77
C GLU A 711 -2.46 23.28 10.84
N THR A 712 -3.62 23.91 10.65
CA THR A 712 -4.17 24.88 11.61
C THR A 712 -4.70 24.19 12.86
N TRP A 713 -5.36 23.02 12.71
CA TRP A 713 -5.79 22.18 13.81
C TRP A 713 -4.59 21.68 14.64
N GLU A 714 -3.53 21.16 13.99
CA GLU A 714 -2.32 20.70 14.67
C GLU A 714 -1.66 21.86 15.43
N LYS A 715 -1.56 23.04 14.81
CA LYS A 715 -1.02 24.23 15.47
C LYS A 715 -1.84 24.63 16.69
N LYS A 716 -3.17 24.82 16.56
CA LYS A 716 -3.99 25.33 17.67
C LYS A 716 -4.24 24.30 18.78
N ASN A 717 -4.45 23.02 18.45
CA ASN A 717 -4.86 22.00 19.42
C ASN A 717 -3.70 21.14 19.96
N ILE A 718 -2.49 21.27 19.40
CA ILE A 718 -1.34 20.48 19.84
C ILE A 718 -0.15 21.39 20.14
N LEU A 719 0.30 22.18 19.17
CA LEU A 719 1.56 22.95 19.32
C LEU A 719 1.40 24.22 20.16
N TRP A 720 0.23 24.87 20.08
CA TRP A 720 -0.12 26.10 20.79
C TRP A 720 -1.26 25.89 21.78
N ASP A 721 -1.54 24.63 22.14
CA ASP A 721 -2.52 24.35 23.17
C ASP A 721 -2.00 24.88 24.50
N ASN A 722 -2.42 26.11 24.82
CA ASN A 722 -2.12 26.77 26.08
C ASN A 722 -3.15 26.41 27.16
N LYS A 723 -4.18 25.61 26.84
CA LYS A 723 -5.16 25.06 27.79
C LYS A 723 -4.65 23.76 28.40
N ILE A 724 -3.37 23.73 28.74
CA ILE A 724 -2.78 22.55 29.36
C ILE A 724 -3.29 22.53 30.81
N ASP A 725 -4.18 21.60 31.11
CA ASP A 725 -4.31 21.04 32.47
C ASP A 725 -2.97 20.38 32.80
N LEU A 726 -1.97 21.20 33.15
CA LEU A 726 -0.67 20.73 33.63
C LEU A 726 -0.91 20.14 35.00
N VAL A 727 -1.20 18.84 35.03
CA VAL A 727 -1.11 18.09 36.28
C VAL A 727 0.36 18.05 36.66
N ASP A 728 0.66 18.58 37.85
CA ASP A 728 2.01 18.53 38.39
C ASP A 728 2.34 17.10 38.84
N THR A 729 2.90 16.33 37.92
CA THR A 729 3.31 14.92 38.14
C THR A 729 4.58 14.81 38.97
N ARG A 730 5.24 15.92 39.35
CA ARG A 730 6.54 15.89 40.06
C ARG A 730 6.50 15.04 41.32
N CYS A 731 5.46 15.20 42.14
CA CYS A 731 5.29 14.45 43.38
C CYS A 731 5.15 12.94 43.18
N LEU A 732 4.81 12.49 41.97
CA LEU A 732 4.69 11.08 41.63
C LEU A 732 6.02 10.50 41.14
N ILE A 733 6.82 11.29 40.41
CA ILE A 733 8.03 10.79 39.72
C ILE A 733 9.34 11.08 40.47
N ILE A 734 9.29 11.74 41.62
CA ILE A 734 10.44 11.94 42.51
C ILE A 734 10.26 11.12 43.79
N ASP A 735 11.37 10.74 44.40
CA ASP A 735 11.40 10.23 45.76
C ASP A 735 11.14 11.41 46.72
N ASN A 736 10.01 11.33 47.43
CA ASN A 736 9.56 12.39 48.34
C ASN A 736 10.32 12.39 49.68
N ASP A 737 11.10 11.33 49.97
CA ASP A 737 11.88 11.21 51.21
C ASP A 737 13.28 11.87 51.09
N LEU A 738 13.69 12.28 49.88
CA LEU A 738 14.98 12.92 49.63
C LEU A 738 14.94 14.45 49.77
N ASP A 739 15.95 15.03 50.45
CA ASP A 739 16.18 16.47 50.43
C ASP A 739 16.85 16.92 49.11
N LEU A 740 16.03 17.46 48.22
CA LEU A 740 16.45 17.96 46.90
C LEU A 740 16.55 19.51 46.85
N SER A 741 16.92 20.17 47.94
CA SER A 741 16.92 21.64 48.05
C SER A 741 18.22 22.34 47.63
N ASP A 742 19.31 21.62 47.38
CA ASP A 742 20.61 22.21 47.01
C ASP A 742 20.56 22.90 45.63
N ARG A 743 20.62 24.24 45.67
CA ARG A 743 20.59 25.09 44.46
C ARG A 743 21.82 24.93 43.57
N LYS A 744 23.00 24.61 44.12
CA LYS A 744 24.23 24.40 43.33
C LYS A 744 24.11 23.12 42.50
N VAL A 745 23.60 22.05 43.11
CA VAL A 745 23.37 20.76 42.42
C VAL A 745 22.29 20.90 41.35
N LEU A 746 21.17 21.57 41.65
CA LEU A 746 20.12 21.86 40.66
C LEU A 746 20.65 22.66 39.45
N LYS A 747 21.52 23.65 39.68
CA LYS A 747 22.14 24.45 38.61
C LYS A 747 23.08 23.62 37.73
N LYS A 748 23.84 22.69 38.33
CA LYS A 748 24.67 21.73 37.59
C LYS A 748 23.80 20.80 36.74
N CYS A 749 22.78 20.16 37.32
CA CYS A 749 21.85 19.30 36.58
C CYS A 749 21.19 20.03 35.41
N ARG A 750 20.75 21.28 35.64
CA ARG A 750 20.17 22.16 34.61
C ARG A 750 21.12 22.37 33.43
N LYS A 751 22.42 22.56 33.68
CA LYS A 751 23.45 22.73 32.65
C LYS A 751 23.54 21.48 31.77
N PHE A 752 23.67 20.29 32.38
CA PHE A 752 23.73 19.01 31.66
C PHE A 752 22.45 18.73 30.87
N ILE A 753 21.26 18.99 31.44
CA ILE A 753 19.98 18.84 30.73
C ILE A 753 19.96 19.67 29.44
N ASN A 754 20.44 20.91 29.49
CA ASN A 754 20.49 21.79 28.33
C ASN A 754 21.54 21.34 27.31
N MET A 755 22.72 20.92 27.75
CA MET A 755 23.78 20.38 26.88
C MET A 755 23.26 19.15 26.13
N TYR A 756 22.74 18.16 26.86
CA TYR A 756 22.16 16.95 26.27
C TYR A 756 21.04 17.28 25.27
N ALA A 757 20.15 18.23 25.58
CA ALA A 757 19.08 18.63 24.68
C ALA A 757 19.60 19.25 23.36
N VAL A 758 20.73 19.97 23.41
CA VAL A 758 21.38 20.52 22.21
C VAL A 758 22.01 19.40 21.39
N ASP A 759 22.74 18.49 22.04
CA ASP A 759 23.46 17.40 21.37
C ASP A 759 22.49 16.44 20.68
N ILE A 760 21.43 16.00 21.38
CA ILE A 760 20.40 15.15 20.79
C ILE A 760 19.72 15.84 19.60
N LYS A 761 19.48 17.14 19.67
CA LYS A 761 18.88 17.89 18.55
C LYS A 761 19.83 17.93 17.35
N GLN A 762 21.14 18.00 17.57
CA GLN A 762 22.14 17.94 16.50
C GLN A 762 22.18 16.54 15.88
N HIS A 763 22.24 15.48 16.69
CA HIS A 763 22.20 14.08 16.22
C HIS A 763 20.93 13.78 15.41
N LEU A 764 19.74 14.18 15.90
CA LEU A 764 18.47 14.00 15.19
C LEU A 764 18.40 14.77 13.85
N ASN A 765 19.09 15.91 13.74
CA ASN A 765 19.14 16.67 12.49
C ASN A 765 20.12 16.08 11.48
N LEU A 766 21.19 15.44 11.95
CA LEU A 766 22.20 14.77 11.13
C LEU A 766 21.69 13.43 10.56
N HIS A 767 20.83 12.72 11.30
CA HIS A 767 20.33 11.38 10.95
C HIS A 767 18.83 11.32 10.58
N ARG A 768 18.24 12.46 10.19
CA ARG A 768 16.79 12.60 9.92
C ARG A 768 16.22 11.62 8.89
N ASP A 769 17.07 11.06 8.02
CA ASP A 769 16.70 10.10 6.97
C ASP A 769 16.92 8.62 7.38
N LYS A 770 17.35 8.33 8.63
CA LYS A 770 17.72 6.98 9.13
C LYS A 770 17.15 6.66 10.53
N LEU A 771 15.91 7.03 10.79
CA LEU A 771 15.30 6.92 12.12
C LEU A 771 15.00 5.47 12.59
N ASP A 772 15.03 4.47 11.69
CA ASP A 772 14.72 3.06 11.97
C ASP A 772 15.96 2.13 11.99
N ASP A 773 17.17 2.70 12.08
CA ASP A 773 18.45 1.97 12.05
C ASP A 773 18.87 1.52 13.48
N GLU A 774 19.18 0.24 13.70
CA GLU A 774 19.61 -0.28 15.02
C GLU A 774 20.92 0.38 15.49
N ASP A 775 21.79 0.78 14.56
CA ASP A 775 23.03 1.51 14.84
C ASP A 775 22.75 2.93 15.39
N HIS A 776 21.62 3.54 15.03
CA HIS A 776 21.20 4.82 15.63
C HIS A 776 20.78 4.64 17.09
N LYS A 777 20.19 3.50 17.45
CA LYS A 777 19.76 3.22 18.83
C LYS A 777 20.97 3.00 19.75
N PHE A 778 21.97 2.25 19.28
CA PHE A 778 23.24 2.02 20.01
C PHE A 778 24.00 3.32 20.30
N ASN A 779 24.20 4.19 19.30
CA ASN A 779 24.90 5.47 19.47
C ASN A 779 24.20 6.42 20.46
N MET A 780 22.87 6.32 20.59
CA MET A 780 22.10 7.14 21.54
C MET A 780 22.28 6.65 22.98
N ASP A 781 22.38 5.34 23.19
CA ASP A 781 22.60 4.74 24.50
C ASP A 781 24.02 5.05 25.04
N GLU A 782 25.04 5.07 24.17
CA GLU A 782 26.40 5.50 24.54
C GLU A 782 26.45 6.96 24.98
N VAL A 783 25.84 7.88 24.20
CA VAL A 783 25.76 9.30 24.58
C VAL A 783 25.05 9.47 25.93
N VAL A 784 23.99 8.71 26.18
CA VAL A 784 23.30 8.74 27.48
C VAL A 784 24.22 8.29 28.62
N ASN A 785 24.99 7.21 28.42
CA ASN A 785 25.90 6.68 29.43
C ASN A 785 27.06 7.64 29.74
N ASP A 786 27.61 8.33 28.74
CA ASP A 786 28.63 9.37 28.94
C ASP A 786 28.10 10.51 29.81
N TYR A 787 26.89 11.00 29.52
CA TYR A 787 26.24 12.03 30.33
C TYR A 787 25.95 11.55 31.77
N LYS A 788 25.64 10.26 31.99
CA LYS A 788 25.51 9.68 33.34
C LYS A 788 26.85 9.70 34.07
N ALA A 789 27.93 9.27 33.42
CA ALA A 789 29.27 9.23 34.01
C ALA A 789 29.78 10.64 34.36
N GLU A 790 29.61 11.62 33.46
CA GLU A 790 30.01 13.01 33.72
C GLU A 790 29.22 13.64 34.86
N LEU A 791 27.91 13.42 34.93
CA LEU A 791 27.07 13.91 36.03
C LEU A 791 27.50 13.32 37.38
N LEU A 792 27.80 12.02 37.41
CA LEU A 792 28.26 11.32 38.61
C LEU A 792 29.60 11.89 39.11
N ASN A 793 30.54 12.12 38.18
CA ASN A 793 31.84 12.71 38.49
C ASN A 793 31.75 14.19 38.94
N GLU A 794 30.91 15.02 38.31
CA GLU A 794 30.82 16.46 38.63
C GLU A 794 30.04 16.75 39.93
N ILE A 795 29.07 15.90 40.27
CA ILE A 795 28.19 16.09 41.44
C ILE A 795 28.73 15.35 42.67
N GLY A 796 29.30 14.14 42.50
CA GLY A 796 29.88 13.36 43.59
C GLY A 796 28.86 12.84 44.61
N LEU A 797 27.61 12.64 44.18
CA LEU A 797 26.53 12.06 44.99
C LEU A 797 26.15 10.66 44.44
N PRO A 798 25.51 9.80 45.24
CA PRO A 798 24.92 8.54 44.77
C PRO A 798 23.99 8.74 43.56
N GLU A 799 23.97 7.77 42.63
CA GLU A 799 23.21 7.86 41.38
C GLU A 799 21.70 8.09 41.61
N ASN A 800 21.11 7.44 42.61
CA ASN A 800 19.69 7.62 42.94
C ASN A 800 19.35 9.07 43.35
N ILE A 801 20.25 9.74 44.08
CA ILE A 801 20.10 11.15 44.47
C ILE A 801 20.27 12.04 43.23
N ILE A 802 21.28 11.77 42.38
CA ILE A 802 21.50 12.51 41.13
C ILE A 802 20.28 12.38 40.21
N ALA A 803 19.75 11.17 40.03
CA ALA A 803 18.56 10.89 39.22
C ALA A 803 17.39 11.77 39.65
N ASN A 804 17.09 11.82 40.96
CA ASN A 804 16.02 12.64 41.52
C ASN A 804 16.26 14.15 41.38
N TYR A 805 17.51 14.63 41.50
CA TYR A 805 17.87 16.02 41.19
C TYR A 805 17.68 16.35 39.70
N VAL A 806 18.06 15.45 38.79
CA VAL A 806 17.86 15.60 37.34
C VAL A 806 16.38 15.62 37.00
N ILE A 807 15.57 14.71 37.55
CA ILE A 807 14.11 14.68 37.36
C ILE A 807 13.50 15.99 37.86
N LYS A 808 13.79 16.40 39.10
CA LYS A 808 13.30 17.66 39.68
C LYS A 808 13.70 18.89 38.85
N ALA A 809 14.94 18.95 38.40
CA ALA A 809 15.43 20.04 37.55
C ALA A 809 14.77 20.03 36.16
N SER A 810 14.57 18.86 35.57
CA SER A 810 13.89 18.68 34.28
C SER A 810 12.42 19.08 34.33
N TYR A 811 11.76 18.91 35.48
CA TYR A 811 10.34 19.22 35.66
C TYR A 811 10.08 20.58 36.33
N PHE A 812 11.11 21.36 36.64
CA PHE A 812 10.95 22.69 37.25
C PHE A 812 10.09 23.65 36.40
N SER A 813 10.07 23.48 35.08
CA SER A 813 9.21 24.20 34.13
C SER A 813 8.94 23.34 32.90
N VAL A 814 7.83 23.58 32.22
CA VAL A 814 7.44 22.84 30.99
C VAL A 814 8.45 23.05 29.86
N SER A 815 9.07 24.23 29.77
CA SER A 815 10.03 24.58 28.71
C SER A 815 11.36 23.82 28.77
N ILE A 816 11.62 23.16 29.90
CA ILE A 816 12.85 22.43 30.15
C ILE A 816 12.79 21.07 29.45
N SER A 817 13.89 20.63 28.83
CA SER A 817 13.94 19.29 28.25
C SER A 817 13.77 18.21 29.33
N LYS A 818 12.88 17.25 29.07
CA LYS A 818 12.73 16.04 29.88
C LYS A 818 13.49 14.84 29.28
N SER A 819 14.12 15.01 28.11
CA SER A 819 14.76 13.91 27.39
C SER A 819 15.82 13.20 28.23
N LEU A 820 16.71 13.94 28.92
CA LEU A 820 17.77 13.35 29.75
C LEU A 820 17.19 12.55 30.93
N ALA A 821 16.18 13.10 31.61
CA ALA A 821 15.54 12.43 32.75
C ALA A 821 14.96 11.07 32.32
N TRP A 822 14.26 11.01 31.18
CA TRP A 822 13.66 9.77 30.71
C TRP A 822 14.63 8.80 30.03
N SER A 823 15.65 9.28 29.32
CA SER A 823 16.61 8.41 28.66
C SER A 823 17.65 7.83 29.61
N ALA A 824 18.12 8.62 30.58
CA ALA A 824 19.19 8.21 31.50
C ALA A 824 18.66 7.62 32.83
N TYR A 825 17.50 8.10 33.29
CA TYR A 825 16.97 7.82 34.63
C TYR A 825 15.50 7.38 34.60
N GLY A 826 15.05 6.83 33.47
CA GLY A 826 13.67 6.34 33.31
C GLY A 826 13.29 5.27 34.32
N ASP A 827 14.22 4.39 34.72
CA ASP A 827 13.96 3.36 35.73
C ASP A 827 13.65 3.96 37.11
N TYR A 828 14.39 4.99 37.53
CA TYR A 828 14.11 5.71 38.78
C TYR A 828 12.76 6.43 38.73
N ILE A 829 12.38 7.01 37.57
CA ILE A 829 11.04 7.60 37.39
C ILE A 829 9.95 6.56 37.63
N ILE A 830 10.10 5.36 37.06
CA ILE A 830 9.14 4.27 37.21
C ILE A 830 9.10 3.75 38.65
N GLU A 831 10.25 3.57 39.28
CA GLU A 831 10.35 3.13 40.67
C GLU A 831 9.66 4.12 41.62
N ASN A 832 10.01 5.41 41.52
CA ASN A 832 9.37 6.48 42.27
C ASN A 832 7.86 6.50 42.04
N LEU A 833 7.42 6.38 40.78
CA LEU A 833 6.01 6.36 40.41
C LEU A 833 5.27 5.19 41.04
N LYS A 834 5.86 3.98 41.06
CA LYS A 834 5.28 2.80 41.72
C LYS A 834 5.18 3.00 43.23
N ASN A 835 6.19 3.59 43.86
CA ASN A 835 6.21 3.87 45.30
C ASN A 835 5.18 4.95 45.71
N ASN A 836 4.96 5.94 44.84
CA ASN A 836 4.05 7.06 45.09
C ASN A 836 2.61 6.82 44.58
N THR A 837 2.31 5.66 43.98
CA THR A 837 0.99 5.35 43.41
C THR A 837 0.33 4.18 44.15
N ASN A 838 -0.95 4.34 44.50
CA ASN A 838 -1.78 3.27 45.08
C ASN A 838 -2.01 2.11 44.08
N PRO A 839 -2.38 0.89 44.54
CA PRO A 839 -2.29 -0.33 43.75
C PRO A 839 -2.96 -0.30 42.37
N LYS A 840 -2.35 -1.11 41.48
CA LYS A 840 -2.55 -1.21 40.03
C LYS A 840 -4.02 -1.38 39.64
N ARG A 841 -4.50 -0.54 38.72
CA ARG A 841 -5.78 -0.72 38.03
C ARG A 841 -5.57 -1.54 36.78
N ASN A 842 -6.21 -2.71 36.71
CA ASN A 842 -6.19 -3.51 35.49
C ASN A 842 -7.16 -2.89 34.48
N ILE A 843 -6.69 -2.73 33.25
CA ILE A 843 -7.47 -2.26 32.11
C ILE A 843 -7.74 -3.42 31.18
N SER A 844 -8.99 -3.55 30.75
CA SER A 844 -9.44 -4.46 29.70
C SER A 844 -10.21 -3.70 28.62
N ILE A 845 -9.86 -3.94 27.35
CA ILE A 845 -10.57 -3.43 26.17
C ILE A 845 -11.05 -4.63 25.35
N ARG A 846 -12.37 -4.83 25.34
CA ARG A 846 -13.00 -5.95 24.64
C ARG A 846 -13.89 -5.46 23.51
N GLU A 847 -13.71 -6.01 22.29
CA GLU A 847 -14.61 -5.73 21.18
C GLU A 847 -16.01 -6.31 21.46
N VAL A 848 -17.05 -5.51 21.21
CA VAL A 848 -18.45 -5.91 21.32
C VAL A 848 -19.16 -5.81 19.96
N PRO A 849 -20.12 -6.70 19.67
CA PRO A 849 -20.70 -6.81 18.32
C PRO A 849 -21.56 -5.61 17.91
N TYR A 850 -22.09 -4.84 18.87
CA TYR A 850 -22.94 -3.68 18.62
C TYR A 850 -22.68 -2.55 19.62
N LYS A 851 -23.16 -1.36 19.29
CA LYS A 851 -23.10 -0.20 20.18
C LYS A 851 -23.94 -0.45 21.43
N THR A 852 -23.37 -0.23 22.60
CA THR A 852 -24.05 -0.24 23.91
C THR A 852 -23.95 1.15 24.53
N ASP A 853 -24.67 1.40 25.63
CA ASP A 853 -24.61 2.70 26.31
C ASP A 853 -23.21 3.02 26.87
N ASN A 854 -22.41 1.98 27.14
CA ASN A 854 -21.08 2.09 27.73
C ASN A 854 -19.94 1.78 26.75
N SER A 855 -20.24 1.48 25.47
CA SER A 855 -19.20 1.14 24.51
C SER A 855 -18.63 2.36 23.80
N TYR A 856 -17.32 2.29 23.56
CA TYR A 856 -16.55 3.27 22.83
C TYR A 856 -16.42 2.85 21.37
N GLU A 857 -16.56 3.81 20.46
CA GLU A 857 -16.32 3.58 19.04
C GLU A 857 -14.85 3.89 18.69
N TYR A 858 -14.23 2.97 17.96
CA TYR A 858 -12.88 3.11 17.38
C TYR A 858 -12.82 2.42 16.01
N LEU A 859 -12.59 3.19 14.96
CA LEU A 859 -12.48 2.75 13.56
C LEU A 859 -13.70 1.94 13.03
N GLY A 860 -14.89 2.33 13.49
CA GLY A 860 -16.20 1.77 13.16
C GLY A 860 -16.55 0.48 13.89
N LYS A 861 -15.76 0.13 14.92
CA LYS A 861 -16.02 -0.98 15.83
C LYS A 861 -16.32 -0.46 17.23
N TYR A 862 -17.04 -1.27 18.01
CA TYR A 862 -17.44 -0.93 19.37
C TYR A 862 -16.66 -1.75 20.38
N TYR A 863 -16.29 -1.13 21.48
CA TYR A 863 -15.48 -1.74 22.53
C TYR A 863 -15.99 -1.37 23.91
N GLU A 864 -16.03 -2.33 24.82
CA GLU A 864 -16.17 -2.06 26.24
C GLU A 864 -14.78 -1.79 26.84
N PHE A 865 -14.71 -0.78 27.69
CA PHE A 865 -13.50 -0.36 28.39
C PHE A 865 -13.74 -0.47 29.88
N GLU A 866 -13.09 -1.44 30.51
CA GLU A 866 -13.14 -1.64 31.95
C GLU A 866 -11.82 -1.22 32.56
N ALA A 867 -11.88 -0.35 33.56
CA ALA A 867 -10.75 -0.04 34.44
C ALA A 867 -11.11 -0.59 35.83
N GLY A 868 -10.63 -1.79 36.13
CA GLY A 868 -10.86 -2.44 37.41
C GLY A 868 -10.04 -1.80 38.52
N ASP A 869 -10.65 -1.65 39.70
CA ASP A 869 -9.92 -1.53 40.95
C ASP A 869 -9.63 -2.97 41.44
N THR A 870 -8.44 -3.52 41.16
CA THR A 870 -8.13 -4.86 41.65
C THR A 870 -7.67 -4.82 43.10
N TYR A 871 -8.47 -5.39 44.01
CA TYR A 871 -8.23 -6.74 44.52
C TYR A 871 -9.56 -7.40 44.97
N LEU A 872 -9.84 -8.59 44.40
CA LEU A 872 -10.69 -9.73 44.83
C LEU A 872 -11.73 -10.19 43.79
N ARG A 873 -11.39 -11.25 43.06
CA ARG A 873 -12.27 -12.42 42.94
C ARG A 873 -11.51 -13.63 43.49
N LEU A 874 -11.96 -14.13 44.64
CA LEU A 874 -11.67 -15.47 45.13
C LEU A 874 -12.46 -16.49 44.31
#